data_AF-A0A4Q5GI13-F1
#
_entry.id   AF-A0A4Q5GI13-F1
#
_cell.length_a   1.000
_cell.length_b   1.000
_cell.length_c   1.000
_cell.angle_alpha   90.00
_cell.angle_beta   90.00
_cell.angle_gamma   90.00
#
_symmetry.space_group_name_H-M   'P 1'
#
loop_
_entity.id
_entity.type
_entity.pdbx_description
1 polymer ?
#
loop_
_entity_poly.entity_id
_entity_poly.type
_entity_poly.pdbx_seq_one_letter_code
_entity_poly.pdbx_strand_id
1 'polypeptide(L)'
;MLKHIPETYEIIGKIGSGKSGDVYKAYHKNLRTYVVLKKVKTELRNLVNNRAEVDVLKNLRHSGLPQVYDFLEVDGDVYTVMTFVEGNSFGQYLDSGREFEEKSVIIWARQICATLCYMHEQKPPIVHGDLKPENIMLRPDGNICLIDFNISASLDGGDAWVTGYTNGYAAPEQIEAMRYNQNELDSSHWKKADLRSDLYSLGATLYHLLCGKKPAVDEDGYAEDIQDMGRKVNTVFAAIIMKCLEPNPDNRYQRARELLSDLEHMSLKEKRYKRLVLNQKIITASVACLMLLCAAIAVMGYLRIGTDTRKEYDNLVSQEKQYLAEGDYEKMEVCYQKASDLMPDSLDAYYQKALSCSQRQQYGECIDFINSKILGNEKIANREEDLNNVYYLLGDCYAKQEDYANACASYEKALQIAPDNGSYYRDYAIALACSGNIEEAKNILSSAKEKGLDSVEADYVQGEILFNMEDYLEARQIFEACIDKTEDSYVKMRAYIMTARCIDKMESGTTGTQEKIRLLEEAEQELSGDGNIGVLEELAQAYCDAGAEGDDTYYQKAIEIFKQIEKQGMSDYDTEYNLAVLYQNVGDYSNAAETLDNILKTYGEDYRTYKSLAYLEASKQNSLAVDLRNYSKFGEYYKKADELYQKESASNANDADMERLQELYQQAVDNGWL
;
A
#
# COMPACT_ATOMS: atom_id res chain seq x y z
N MET A 1 -18.91 -95.72 -18.73
CA MET A 1 -17.80 -95.46 -17.79
C MET A 1 -16.49 -95.65 -18.54
N LEU A 2 -15.53 -94.75 -18.36
CA LEU A 2 -14.19 -94.85 -18.94
C LEU A 2 -13.49 -96.09 -18.35
N LYS A 3 -13.06 -97.03 -19.19
CA LYS A 3 -12.72 -98.40 -18.74
C LYS A 3 -11.26 -98.57 -18.30
N HIS A 4 -10.40 -97.59 -18.57
CA HIS A 4 -8.95 -97.66 -18.31
C HIS A 4 -8.37 -96.39 -17.64
N ILE A 5 -9.11 -95.77 -16.73
CA ILE A 5 -8.59 -94.63 -15.95
C ILE A 5 -7.64 -95.12 -14.85
N PRO A 6 -6.52 -94.42 -14.57
CA PRO A 6 -5.65 -94.77 -13.44
C PRO A 6 -6.41 -94.82 -12.11
N GLU A 7 -6.07 -95.79 -11.24
CA GLU A 7 -6.74 -95.99 -9.94
C GLU A 7 -6.74 -94.76 -9.02
N THR A 8 -5.85 -93.81 -9.29
CA THR A 8 -5.73 -92.50 -8.65
C THR A 8 -6.99 -91.64 -8.77
N TYR A 9 -7.84 -91.89 -9.76
CA TYR A 9 -9.07 -91.14 -10.04
C TYR A 9 -10.30 -92.02 -9.88
N GLU A 10 -11.23 -91.61 -9.02
CA GLU A 10 -12.53 -92.25 -8.86
C GLU A 10 -13.61 -91.44 -9.57
N ILE A 11 -14.17 -91.97 -10.66
CA ILE A 11 -15.21 -91.27 -11.43
C ILE A 11 -16.52 -91.24 -10.65
N ILE A 12 -16.96 -90.03 -10.30
CA ILE A 12 -18.23 -89.81 -9.59
C ILE A 12 -19.39 -89.81 -10.59
N GLY A 13 -19.21 -89.16 -11.75
CA GLY A 13 -20.25 -89.09 -12.76
C GLY A 13 -19.92 -88.14 -13.90
N LYS A 14 -20.69 -88.24 -14.98
CA LYS A 14 -20.62 -87.33 -16.12
C LYS A 14 -21.42 -86.06 -15.78
N ILE A 15 -20.76 -84.90 -15.85
CA ILE A 15 -21.36 -83.60 -15.48
C ILE A 15 -21.65 -82.71 -16.69
N GLY A 16 -21.18 -83.08 -17.88
CA GLY A 16 -21.51 -82.39 -19.12
C GLY A 16 -21.12 -83.16 -20.38
N SER A 17 -21.80 -82.83 -21.47
CA SER A 17 -21.42 -83.16 -22.85
C SER A 17 -21.60 -81.90 -23.69
N GLY A 18 -20.55 -81.48 -24.40
CA GLY A 18 -20.63 -80.32 -25.29
C GLY A 18 -19.81 -80.51 -26.57
N LYS A 19 -19.71 -79.45 -27.38
CA LYS A 19 -18.86 -79.41 -28.59
C LYS A 19 -17.39 -79.74 -28.32
N SER A 20 -16.94 -79.59 -27.08
CA SER A 20 -15.55 -79.82 -26.64
C SER A 20 -15.33 -81.20 -25.99
N GLY A 21 -16.33 -82.09 -26.05
CA GLY A 21 -16.23 -83.45 -25.52
C GLY A 21 -16.95 -83.66 -24.18
N ASP A 22 -16.79 -84.87 -23.65
CA ASP A 22 -17.40 -85.27 -22.39
C ASP A 22 -16.60 -84.77 -21.18
N VAL A 23 -17.33 -84.34 -20.15
CA VAL A 23 -16.78 -83.81 -18.91
C VAL A 23 -17.24 -84.67 -17.74
N TYR A 24 -16.29 -85.19 -16.97
CA TYR A 24 -16.53 -86.07 -15.82
C TYR A 24 -16.05 -85.42 -14.53
N LYS A 25 -16.86 -85.52 -13.47
CA LYS A 25 -16.40 -85.25 -12.10
C LYS A 25 -15.75 -86.51 -11.56
N ALA A 26 -14.55 -86.36 -11.00
CA ALA A 26 -13.85 -87.45 -10.33
C ALA A 26 -13.30 -86.97 -8.98
N TYR A 27 -12.95 -87.91 -8.11
CA TYR A 27 -12.21 -87.66 -6.89
C TYR A 27 -10.77 -88.12 -7.07
N HIS A 28 -9.82 -87.20 -6.92
CA HIS A 28 -8.40 -87.52 -7.00
C HIS A 28 -7.91 -88.00 -5.62
N LYS A 29 -7.57 -89.30 -5.50
CA LYS A 29 -7.28 -89.93 -4.21
C LYS A 29 -6.05 -89.36 -3.51
N ASN A 30 -4.97 -89.09 -4.24
CA ASN A 30 -3.74 -88.54 -3.65
C ASN A 30 -3.89 -87.06 -3.23
N LEU A 31 -4.52 -86.23 -4.06
CA LEU A 31 -4.77 -84.82 -3.75
C LEU A 31 -5.94 -84.61 -2.77
N ARG A 32 -6.74 -85.66 -2.52
CA ARG A 32 -7.95 -85.64 -1.68
C ARG A 32 -8.91 -84.50 -2.06
N THR A 33 -9.13 -84.30 -3.36
CA THR A 33 -9.97 -83.23 -3.89
C THR A 33 -10.78 -83.69 -5.10
N TYR A 34 -11.89 -83.01 -5.35
CA TYR A 34 -12.66 -83.20 -6.58
C TYR A 34 -11.96 -82.53 -7.76
N VAL A 35 -11.92 -83.25 -8.87
CA VAL A 35 -11.33 -82.81 -10.13
C VAL A 35 -12.31 -83.02 -11.27
N VAL A 36 -12.07 -82.30 -12.35
CA VAL A 36 -12.74 -82.47 -13.63
C VAL A 36 -11.80 -83.17 -14.59
N LEU A 37 -12.27 -84.25 -15.21
CA LEU A 37 -11.63 -84.89 -16.36
C LEU A 37 -12.38 -84.44 -17.60
N LYS A 38 -11.72 -83.65 -18.43
CA LYS A 38 -12.28 -83.13 -19.67
C LYS A 38 -11.56 -83.71 -20.86
N LYS A 39 -12.30 -84.34 -21.77
CA LYS A 39 -11.73 -84.84 -23.03
C LYS A 39 -11.16 -83.69 -23.87
N VAL A 40 -9.96 -83.85 -24.37
CA VAL A 40 -9.26 -82.91 -25.27
C VAL A 40 -9.66 -83.22 -26.71
N LYS A 41 -9.85 -82.19 -27.55
CA LYS A 41 -10.16 -82.37 -28.99
C LYS A 41 -8.96 -82.96 -29.75
N THR A 42 -9.24 -83.66 -30.85
CA THR A 42 -8.23 -84.32 -31.70
C THR A 42 -7.14 -83.36 -32.22
N GLU A 43 -7.49 -82.10 -32.48
CA GLU A 43 -6.57 -81.04 -32.95
C GLU A 43 -5.51 -80.65 -31.90
N LEU A 44 -5.84 -80.79 -30.62
CA LEU A 44 -4.96 -80.50 -29.48
C LEU A 44 -4.07 -81.69 -29.09
N ARG A 45 -4.25 -82.85 -29.73
CA ARG A 45 -3.44 -84.05 -29.47
C ARG A 45 -1.96 -83.82 -29.83
N ASN A 46 -1.69 -82.97 -30.81
CA ASN A 46 -0.33 -82.54 -31.19
C ASN A 46 0.30 -81.63 -30.13
N LEU A 47 -0.50 -80.80 -29.43
CA LEU A 47 -0.06 -79.90 -28.35
C LEU A 47 0.43 -80.70 -27.13
N VAL A 48 -0.28 -81.78 -26.80
CA VAL A 48 0.04 -82.67 -25.67
C VAL A 48 1.37 -83.40 -25.90
N ASN A 49 1.77 -83.59 -27.17
CA ASN A 49 3.07 -84.15 -27.53
C ASN A 49 4.23 -83.14 -27.37
N ASN A 50 3.93 -81.84 -27.24
CA ASN A 50 4.93 -80.80 -26.98
C ASN A 50 4.97 -80.43 -25.49
N ARG A 51 5.91 -81.05 -24.75
CA ARG A 51 6.02 -80.88 -23.28
C ARG A 51 6.11 -79.41 -22.83
N ALA A 52 6.78 -78.56 -23.59
CA ALA A 52 6.95 -77.15 -23.23
C ALA A 52 5.62 -76.39 -23.11
N GLU A 53 4.62 -76.75 -23.93
CA GLU A 53 3.31 -76.10 -23.98
C GLU A 53 2.39 -76.62 -22.88
N VAL A 54 2.47 -77.92 -22.60
CA VAL A 54 1.80 -78.56 -21.46
C VAL A 54 2.26 -77.94 -20.13
N ASP A 55 3.55 -77.65 -20.00
CA ASP A 55 4.12 -77.05 -18.80
C ASP A 55 3.62 -75.61 -18.56
N VAL A 56 3.43 -74.82 -19.62
CA VAL A 56 2.83 -73.47 -19.50
C VAL A 56 1.44 -73.58 -18.86
N LEU A 57 0.60 -74.50 -19.32
CA LEU A 57 -0.75 -74.72 -18.81
C LEU A 57 -0.77 -75.23 -17.37
N LYS A 58 0.13 -76.17 -17.03
CA LYS A 58 0.30 -76.67 -15.67
C LYS A 58 0.82 -75.60 -14.71
N ASN A 59 1.51 -74.57 -15.21
CA ASN A 59 2.10 -73.49 -14.40
C ASN A 59 1.19 -72.26 -14.24
N LEU A 60 0.04 -72.20 -14.91
CA LEU A 60 -0.93 -71.13 -14.68
C LEU A 60 -1.43 -71.16 -13.23
N ARG A 61 -1.33 -70.02 -12.55
CA ARG A 61 -1.77 -69.80 -11.16
C ARG A 61 -2.51 -68.48 -11.10
N HIS A 62 -3.84 -68.53 -11.18
CA HIS A 62 -4.70 -67.36 -11.03
C HIS A 62 -6.04 -67.76 -10.39
N SER A 63 -6.58 -66.93 -9.50
CA SER A 63 -7.83 -67.23 -8.78
C SER A 63 -9.06 -67.34 -9.69
N GLY A 64 -8.98 -66.72 -10.87
CA GLY A 64 -9.99 -66.77 -11.93
C GLY A 64 -9.82 -67.91 -12.93
N LEU A 65 -8.87 -68.83 -12.74
CA LEU A 65 -8.66 -70.00 -13.61
C LEU A 65 -8.68 -71.30 -12.79
N PRO A 66 -9.16 -72.42 -13.37
CA PRO A 66 -9.00 -73.73 -12.74
C PRO A 66 -7.52 -74.16 -12.81
N GLN A 67 -7.00 -74.72 -11.72
CA GLN A 67 -5.66 -75.31 -11.74
C GLN A 67 -5.67 -76.59 -12.57
N VAL A 68 -4.81 -76.66 -13.59
CA VAL A 68 -4.55 -77.89 -14.35
C VAL A 68 -3.55 -78.75 -13.56
N TYR A 69 -3.95 -79.96 -13.19
CA TYR A 69 -3.11 -80.90 -12.45
C TYR A 69 -2.36 -81.84 -13.38
N ASP A 70 -3.05 -82.41 -14.38
CA ASP A 70 -2.46 -83.43 -15.23
C ASP A 70 -3.13 -83.56 -16.60
N PHE A 71 -2.50 -84.33 -17.48
CA PHE A 71 -3.07 -84.79 -18.75
C PHE A 71 -2.98 -86.31 -18.81
N LEU A 72 -4.11 -86.98 -19.00
CA LEU A 72 -4.22 -88.45 -19.00
C LEU A 72 -4.51 -88.94 -20.41
N GLU A 73 -3.85 -89.99 -20.86
CA GLU A 73 -4.29 -90.74 -22.03
C GLU A 73 -5.11 -91.95 -21.58
N VAL A 74 -6.36 -92.02 -22.01
CA VAL A 74 -7.33 -93.05 -21.62
C VAL A 74 -8.09 -93.49 -22.86
N ASP A 75 -8.08 -94.78 -23.17
CA ASP A 75 -8.83 -95.36 -24.30
C ASP A 75 -8.49 -94.72 -25.66
N GLY A 76 -7.25 -94.22 -25.83
CA GLY A 76 -6.80 -93.55 -27.05
C GLY A 76 -7.27 -92.10 -27.20
N ASP A 77 -7.85 -91.52 -26.15
CA ASP A 77 -8.20 -90.11 -26.02
C ASP A 77 -7.37 -89.44 -24.93
N VAL A 78 -7.13 -88.13 -25.06
CA VAL A 78 -6.46 -87.34 -24.00
C VAL A 78 -7.51 -86.63 -23.16
N TYR A 79 -7.31 -86.60 -21.84
CA TYR A 79 -8.14 -85.90 -20.86
C TYR A 79 -7.29 -84.92 -20.05
N THR A 80 -7.74 -83.68 -19.93
CA THR A 80 -7.17 -82.72 -18.99
C THR A 80 -7.80 -82.90 -17.61
N VAL A 81 -6.96 -83.03 -16.60
CA VAL A 81 -7.33 -83.08 -15.18
C VAL A 81 -7.17 -81.70 -14.60
N MET A 82 -8.27 -81.11 -14.12
CA MET A 82 -8.26 -79.75 -13.56
C MET A 82 -9.12 -79.66 -12.30
N THR A 83 -8.99 -78.55 -11.57
CA THR A 83 -9.82 -78.26 -10.39
C THR A 83 -11.30 -78.32 -10.72
N PHE A 84 -12.09 -78.99 -9.88
CA PHE A 84 -13.55 -78.88 -9.92
C PHE A 84 -13.98 -77.53 -9.34
N VAL A 85 -14.63 -76.71 -10.17
CA VAL A 85 -15.14 -75.39 -9.77
C VAL A 85 -16.59 -75.53 -9.32
N GLU A 86 -16.85 -75.24 -8.06
CA GLU A 86 -18.21 -75.19 -7.51
C GLU A 86 -18.96 -73.92 -7.94
N GLY A 87 -20.25 -74.03 -8.21
CA GLY A 87 -21.10 -72.90 -8.60
C GLY A 87 -21.98 -73.21 -9.81
N ASN A 88 -22.50 -72.16 -10.45
CA ASN A 88 -23.22 -72.25 -11.72
C ASN A 88 -22.59 -71.29 -12.73
N SER A 89 -22.65 -71.62 -14.01
CA SER A 89 -22.20 -70.70 -15.05
C SER A 89 -23.15 -69.51 -15.19
N PHE A 90 -22.65 -68.37 -15.68
CA PHE A 90 -23.53 -67.27 -16.02
C PHE A 90 -24.56 -67.66 -17.09
N GLY A 91 -24.23 -68.59 -17.99
CA GLY A 91 -25.19 -69.16 -18.94
C GLY A 91 -26.39 -69.80 -18.26
N GLN A 92 -26.16 -70.64 -17.23
CA GLN A 92 -27.25 -71.25 -16.46
C GLN A 92 -28.13 -70.22 -15.76
N TYR A 93 -27.53 -69.13 -15.26
CA TYR A 93 -28.30 -68.04 -14.66
C TYR A 93 -29.12 -67.27 -15.70
N LEU A 94 -28.55 -66.98 -16.87
CA LEU A 94 -29.28 -66.31 -17.95
C LEU A 94 -30.43 -67.18 -18.47
N ASP A 95 -30.22 -68.48 -18.64
CA ASP A 95 -31.26 -69.44 -19.04
C ASP A 95 -32.41 -69.51 -18.01
N SER A 96 -32.11 -69.30 -16.73
CA SER A 96 -33.12 -69.21 -15.66
C SER A 96 -33.88 -67.87 -15.63
N GLY A 97 -33.54 -66.92 -16.52
CA GLY A 97 -34.12 -65.58 -16.55
C GLY A 97 -33.59 -64.63 -15.46
N ARG A 98 -32.42 -64.94 -14.87
CA ARG A 98 -31.85 -64.11 -13.81
C ARG A 98 -31.34 -62.79 -14.36
N GLU A 99 -31.74 -61.69 -13.72
CA GLU A 99 -31.16 -60.38 -13.95
C GLU A 99 -30.04 -60.08 -12.95
N PHE A 100 -28.98 -59.42 -13.43
CA PHE A 100 -27.85 -59.02 -12.61
C PHE A 100 -27.86 -57.52 -12.34
N GLU A 101 -27.49 -57.12 -11.12
CA GLU A 101 -27.24 -55.71 -10.82
C GLU A 101 -25.95 -55.22 -11.49
N GLU A 102 -25.97 -53.99 -12.01
CA GLU A 102 -24.83 -53.37 -12.68
C GLU A 102 -23.55 -53.41 -11.83
N LYS A 103 -23.67 -53.13 -10.53
CA LYS A 103 -22.54 -53.14 -9.59
C LYS A 103 -21.86 -54.51 -9.53
N SER A 104 -22.63 -55.59 -9.54
CA SER A 104 -22.11 -56.96 -9.55
C SER A 104 -21.43 -57.28 -10.88
N VAL A 105 -22.04 -56.86 -12.00
CA VAL A 105 -21.44 -57.04 -13.33
C VAL A 105 -20.12 -56.29 -13.48
N ILE A 106 -19.99 -55.08 -12.92
CA ILE A 106 -18.72 -54.33 -12.88
C ILE A 106 -17.65 -55.10 -12.10
N ILE A 107 -18.00 -55.67 -10.95
CA ILE A 107 -17.06 -56.47 -10.13
C ILE A 107 -16.57 -57.68 -10.93
N TRP A 108 -17.49 -58.41 -11.58
CA TRP A 108 -17.13 -59.56 -12.40
C TRP A 108 -16.36 -59.17 -13.66
N ALA A 109 -16.69 -58.07 -14.31
CA ALA A 109 -15.95 -57.51 -15.44
C ALA A 109 -14.48 -57.29 -15.08
N ARG A 110 -14.21 -56.70 -13.90
CA ARG A 110 -12.84 -56.50 -13.41
C ARG A 110 -12.13 -57.83 -13.18
N GLN A 111 -12.79 -58.83 -12.59
CA GLN A 111 -12.18 -60.15 -12.35
C GLN A 111 -11.90 -60.91 -13.65
N ILE A 112 -12.83 -60.89 -14.61
CA ILE A 112 -12.64 -61.52 -15.92
C ILE A 112 -11.50 -60.81 -16.66
N CYS A 113 -11.53 -59.48 -16.71
CA CYS A 113 -10.49 -58.68 -17.37
C CYS A 113 -9.11 -58.89 -16.73
N ALA A 114 -9.01 -58.93 -15.40
CA ALA A 114 -7.76 -59.28 -14.70
C ALA A 114 -7.26 -60.69 -15.04
N THR A 115 -8.18 -61.65 -15.21
CA THR A 115 -7.84 -63.01 -15.64
C THR A 115 -7.32 -63.02 -17.08
N LEU A 116 -7.94 -62.27 -18.00
CA LEU A 116 -7.44 -62.10 -19.36
C LEU A 116 -6.08 -61.41 -19.40
N CYS A 117 -5.86 -60.36 -18.60
CA CYS A 117 -4.54 -59.73 -18.44
C CYS A 117 -3.48 -60.77 -18.08
N TYR A 118 -3.77 -61.62 -17.09
CA TYR A 118 -2.85 -62.68 -16.67
C TYR A 118 -2.55 -63.66 -17.81
N MET A 119 -3.56 -64.11 -18.56
CA MET A 119 -3.39 -65.03 -19.70
C MET A 119 -2.61 -64.41 -20.86
N HIS A 120 -2.93 -63.16 -21.22
CA HIS A 120 -2.30 -62.42 -22.32
C HIS A 120 -0.84 -62.07 -22.04
N GLU A 121 -0.44 -61.96 -20.77
CA GLU A 121 0.94 -61.66 -20.35
C GLU A 121 1.84 -62.90 -20.21
N GLN A 122 1.31 -64.11 -20.42
CA GLN A 122 2.11 -65.33 -20.44
C GLN A 122 3.10 -65.35 -21.62
N LYS A 123 4.11 -66.22 -21.54
CA LYS A 123 5.11 -66.42 -22.59
C LYS A 123 5.15 -67.89 -23.01
N PRO A 124 4.60 -68.24 -24.19
CA PRO A 124 3.86 -67.38 -25.12
C PRO A 124 2.50 -66.90 -24.57
N PRO A 125 1.92 -65.81 -25.11
CA PRO A 125 0.59 -65.33 -24.73
C PRO A 125 -0.49 -66.40 -24.96
N ILE A 126 -1.49 -66.42 -24.09
CA ILE A 126 -2.61 -67.37 -24.17
C ILE A 126 -3.90 -66.61 -24.48
N VAL A 127 -4.51 -66.90 -25.62
CA VAL A 127 -5.84 -66.40 -26.01
C VAL A 127 -6.90 -67.37 -25.47
N HIS A 128 -7.98 -66.86 -24.88
CA HIS A 128 -9.08 -67.68 -24.39
C HIS A 128 -9.93 -68.24 -25.54
N GLY A 129 -10.24 -67.40 -26.54
CA GLY A 129 -10.82 -67.77 -27.84
C GLY A 129 -12.31 -68.10 -27.85
N ASP A 130 -12.91 -68.45 -26.70
CA ASP A 130 -14.35 -68.75 -26.58
C ASP A 130 -14.95 -68.19 -25.27
N LEU A 131 -14.69 -66.91 -24.98
CA LEU A 131 -15.24 -66.28 -23.77
C LEU A 131 -16.74 -65.97 -23.93
N LYS A 132 -17.56 -66.57 -23.05
CA LYS A 132 -19.03 -66.44 -23.04
C LYS A 132 -19.60 -66.80 -21.66
N PRO A 133 -20.86 -66.44 -21.34
CA PRO A 133 -21.48 -66.73 -20.05
C PRO A 133 -21.42 -68.21 -19.62
N GLU A 134 -21.53 -69.14 -20.55
CA GLU A 134 -21.46 -70.59 -20.29
C GLU A 134 -20.08 -71.03 -19.78
N ASN A 135 -19.03 -70.28 -20.12
CA ASN A 135 -17.64 -70.53 -19.79
C ASN A 135 -17.16 -69.72 -18.56
N ILE A 136 -18.08 -69.11 -17.82
CA ILE A 136 -17.74 -68.31 -16.62
C ILE A 136 -18.57 -68.82 -15.45
N MET A 137 -17.92 -69.49 -14.51
CA MET A 137 -18.55 -69.97 -13.28
C MET A 137 -18.59 -68.86 -12.24
N LEU A 138 -19.77 -68.62 -11.69
CA LEU A 138 -19.93 -67.83 -10.47
C LEU A 138 -19.92 -68.78 -9.27
N ARG A 139 -18.88 -68.66 -8.46
CA ARG A 139 -18.67 -69.48 -7.26
C ARG A 139 -19.54 -68.99 -6.09
N PRO A 140 -19.77 -69.84 -5.07
CA PRO A 140 -20.53 -69.45 -3.86
C PRO A 140 -19.94 -68.26 -3.09
N ASP A 141 -18.64 -68.01 -3.21
CA ASP A 141 -17.95 -66.86 -2.61
C ASP A 141 -18.18 -65.53 -3.36
N GLY A 142 -18.91 -65.56 -4.48
CA GLY A 142 -19.23 -64.39 -5.31
C GLY A 142 -18.17 -64.05 -6.36
N ASN A 143 -17.06 -64.80 -6.43
CA ASN A 143 -16.01 -64.61 -7.42
C ASN A 143 -16.24 -65.45 -8.68
N ILE A 144 -15.63 -65.04 -9.79
CA ILE A 144 -15.69 -65.76 -11.05
C ILE A 144 -14.54 -66.74 -11.21
N CYS A 145 -14.74 -67.75 -12.04
CA CYS A 145 -13.70 -68.60 -12.58
C CYS A 145 -14.01 -68.89 -14.05
N LEU A 146 -13.07 -68.60 -14.95
CA LEU A 146 -13.18 -68.91 -16.37
C LEU A 146 -12.92 -70.41 -16.56
N ILE A 147 -13.98 -71.13 -16.91
CA ILE A 147 -13.92 -72.55 -17.23
C ILE A 147 -13.88 -72.68 -18.75
N ASP A 148 -13.13 -73.68 -19.25
CA ASP A 148 -13.03 -73.91 -20.70
C ASP A 148 -12.36 -72.77 -21.49
N PHE A 149 -11.12 -72.45 -21.16
CA PHE A 149 -10.26 -71.75 -22.09
C PHE A 149 -9.83 -72.74 -23.17
N ASN A 150 -10.35 -72.56 -24.39
CA ASN A 150 -10.01 -73.39 -25.53
C ASN A 150 -8.61 -72.93 -25.97
N ILE A 151 -7.58 -73.58 -25.42
CA ILE A 151 -6.18 -73.16 -25.59
C ILE A 151 -5.78 -73.37 -27.05
N SER A 152 -5.96 -72.36 -27.88
CA SER A 152 -5.04 -72.13 -28.98
C SER A 152 -3.87 -71.38 -28.37
N ALA A 153 -2.85 -72.14 -27.95
CA ALA A 153 -1.58 -71.51 -27.65
C ALA A 153 -1.17 -70.78 -28.93
N SER A 154 -0.86 -69.50 -28.82
CA SER A 154 -0.29 -68.74 -29.91
C SER A 154 1.15 -69.26 -30.09
N LEU A 155 1.31 -70.34 -30.83
CA LEU A 155 2.59 -71.05 -30.96
C LEU A 155 3.63 -70.32 -31.83
N ASP A 156 3.21 -69.27 -32.57
CA ASP A 156 4.08 -68.53 -33.49
C ASP A 156 4.13 -67.00 -33.24
N GLY A 157 3.83 -66.51 -32.03
CA GLY A 157 4.13 -65.11 -31.66
C GLY A 157 3.01 -64.07 -31.79
N GLY A 158 1.82 -64.37 -31.26
CA GLY A 158 0.73 -63.42 -30.97
C GLY A 158 -0.66 -63.97 -31.29
N ASP A 159 -0.72 -64.95 -32.20
CA ASP A 159 -1.92 -65.28 -32.94
C ASP A 159 -2.37 -66.74 -32.73
N ALA A 160 -3.66 -66.91 -32.44
CA ALA A 160 -4.31 -68.18 -32.19
C ALA A 160 -5.05 -68.70 -33.44
N TRP A 161 -4.89 -69.99 -33.78
CA TRP A 161 -5.70 -70.63 -34.81
C TRP A 161 -7.18 -70.62 -34.42
N VAL A 162 -8.05 -70.21 -35.33
CA VAL A 162 -9.50 -70.23 -35.12
C VAL A 162 -10.06 -71.59 -35.54
N THR A 163 -10.45 -72.40 -34.56
CA THR A 163 -11.01 -73.76 -34.76
C THR A 163 -12.53 -73.83 -34.53
N GLY A 164 -13.15 -72.70 -34.15
CA GLY A 164 -14.59 -72.58 -33.98
C GLY A 164 -14.97 -71.23 -33.39
N TYR A 165 -16.27 -70.92 -33.39
CA TYR A 165 -16.81 -69.69 -32.79
C TYR A 165 -18.20 -69.92 -32.18
N THR A 166 -18.59 -69.05 -31.26
CA THR A 166 -19.95 -69.00 -30.70
C THR A 166 -20.68 -67.76 -31.21
N ASN A 167 -21.78 -67.96 -31.93
CA ASN A 167 -22.56 -66.86 -32.52
C ASN A 167 -23.09 -65.90 -31.43
N GLY A 168 -22.91 -64.60 -31.68
CA GLY A 168 -23.27 -63.51 -30.75
C GLY A 168 -22.22 -63.18 -29.68
N TYR A 169 -21.08 -63.89 -29.62
CA TYR A 169 -19.96 -63.53 -28.73
C TYR A 169 -18.62 -63.42 -29.44
N ALA A 170 -18.40 -64.20 -30.50
CA ALA A 170 -17.17 -64.16 -31.25
C ALA A 170 -17.01 -62.84 -32.02
N ALA A 171 -15.77 -62.38 -32.11
CA ALA A 171 -15.43 -61.17 -32.83
C ALA A 171 -15.60 -61.35 -34.35
N PRO A 172 -15.94 -60.29 -35.12
CA PRO A 172 -16.12 -60.38 -36.58
C PRO A 172 -14.92 -61.02 -37.30
N GLU A 173 -13.70 -60.66 -36.91
CA GLU A 173 -12.47 -61.21 -37.50
C GLU A 173 -12.27 -62.70 -37.18
N GLN A 174 -12.77 -63.19 -36.03
CA GLN A 174 -12.77 -64.63 -35.72
C GLN A 174 -13.75 -65.38 -36.62
N ILE A 175 -14.93 -64.81 -36.89
CA ILE A 175 -15.93 -65.41 -37.77
C ILE A 175 -15.41 -65.47 -39.20
N GLU A 176 -14.78 -64.40 -39.68
CA GLU A 176 -14.16 -64.34 -41.01
C GLU A 176 -13.01 -65.35 -41.13
N ALA A 177 -12.12 -65.40 -40.13
CA ALA A 177 -11.03 -66.36 -40.08
C ALA A 177 -11.54 -67.81 -40.14
N MET A 178 -12.60 -68.14 -39.39
CA MET A 178 -13.17 -69.48 -39.44
C MET A 178 -13.74 -69.82 -40.81
N ARG A 179 -14.48 -68.90 -41.45
CA ARG A 179 -15.03 -69.13 -42.81
C ARG A 179 -13.94 -69.36 -43.84
N TYR A 180 -12.81 -68.67 -43.71
CA TYR A 180 -11.63 -68.91 -44.53
C TYR A 180 -11.03 -70.30 -44.25
N ASN A 181 -10.74 -70.59 -42.99
CA ASN A 181 -10.06 -71.82 -42.56
C ASN A 181 -10.85 -73.09 -42.89
N GLN A 182 -12.19 -73.04 -42.89
CA GLN A 182 -13.04 -74.19 -43.29
C GLN A 182 -12.87 -74.60 -44.75
N ASN A 183 -12.45 -73.68 -45.62
CA ASN A 183 -12.27 -73.93 -47.04
C ASN A 183 -10.78 -74.11 -47.42
N GLU A 184 -9.87 -74.00 -46.45
CA GLU A 184 -8.42 -74.09 -46.65
C GLU A 184 -7.89 -75.44 -46.15
N LEU A 185 -7.35 -76.24 -47.08
CA LEU A 185 -6.84 -77.59 -46.81
C LEU A 185 -5.43 -77.55 -46.20
N ASP A 186 -4.66 -76.49 -46.47
CA ASP A 186 -3.32 -76.29 -45.90
C ASP A 186 -3.39 -75.42 -44.66
N SER A 187 -3.23 -76.04 -43.49
CA SER A 187 -3.26 -75.36 -42.19
C SER A 187 -2.20 -74.26 -42.04
N SER A 188 -1.17 -74.20 -42.88
CA SER A 188 -0.18 -73.12 -42.85
C SER A 188 -0.74 -71.76 -43.30
N HIS A 189 -1.82 -71.75 -44.08
CA HIS A 189 -2.48 -70.53 -44.59
C HIS A 189 -3.68 -70.08 -43.75
N TRP A 190 -4.00 -70.79 -42.66
CA TRP A 190 -5.16 -70.44 -41.85
C TRP A 190 -5.02 -69.02 -41.27
N LYS A 191 -6.12 -68.26 -41.33
CA LYS A 191 -6.24 -66.97 -40.65
C LYS A 191 -6.28 -67.20 -39.14
N LYS A 192 -5.67 -66.27 -38.42
CA LYS A 192 -5.54 -66.32 -36.96
C LYS A 192 -6.26 -65.13 -36.33
N ALA A 193 -6.60 -65.25 -35.04
CA ALA A 193 -7.15 -64.17 -34.24
C ALA A 193 -6.18 -63.80 -33.12
N ASP A 194 -6.08 -62.51 -32.81
CA ASP A 194 -5.21 -62.00 -31.76
C ASP A 194 -5.94 -61.83 -30.41
N LEU A 195 -5.20 -61.37 -29.41
CA LEU A 195 -5.65 -61.15 -28.03
C LEU A 195 -6.87 -60.19 -27.92
N ARG A 196 -7.09 -59.30 -28.90
CA ARG A 196 -8.19 -58.31 -28.91
C ARG A 196 -9.54 -58.97 -29.20
N SER A 197 -9.54 -60.17 -29.74
CA SER A 197 -10.75 -60.98 -29.93
C SER A 197 -11.38 -61.42 -28.60
N ASP A 198 -10.58 -61.68 -27.57
CA ASP A 198 -11.07 -61.93 -26.21
C ASP A 198 -11.72 -60.68 -25.60
N LEU A 199 -11.22 -59.49 -25.94
CA LEU A 199 -11.78 -58.23 -25.44
C LEU A 199 -13.16 -57.95 -26.03
N TYR A 200 -13.36 -58.27 -27.32
CA TYR A 200 -14.68 -58.26 -27.92
C TYR A 200 -15.62 -59.27 -27.26
N SER A 201 -15.15 -60.50 -27.07
CA SER A 201 -15.92 -61.56 -26.43
C SER A 201 -16.32 -61.21 -24.99
N LEU A 202 -15.44 -60.51 -24.25
CA LEU A 202 -15.76 -59.93 -22.96
C LEU A 202 -16.85 -58.85 -23.08
N GLY A 203 -16.71 -57.92 -24.03
CA GLY A 203 -17.74 -56.92 -24.33
C GLY A 203 -19.11 -57.55 -24.58
N ALA A 204 -19.19 -58.54 -25.46
CA ALA A 204 -20.42 -59.27 -25.77
C ALA A 204 -20.99 -60.03 -24.58
N THR A 205 -20.13 -60.61 -23.74
CA THR A 205 -20.52 -61.26 -22.49
C THR A 205 -21.13 -60.25 -21.51
N LEU A 206 -20.47 -59.12 -21.27
CA LEU A 206 -20.97 -58.08 -20.36
C LEU A 206 -22.26 -57.46 -20.86
N TYR A 207 -22.36 -57.23 -22.17
CA TYR A 207 -23.59 -56.81 -22.83
C TYR A 207 -24.73 -57.79 -22.50
N HIS A 208 -24.50 -59.09 -22.66
CA HIS A 208 -25.53 -60.09 -22.39
C HIS A 208 -25.91 -60.14 -20.90
N LEU A 209 -24.95 -60.04 -19.98
CA LEU A 209 -25.23 -60.01 -18.54
C LEU A 209 -26.08 -58.79 -18.13
N LEU A 210 -25.90 -57.64 -18.79
CA LEU A 210 -26.66 -56.42 -18.50
C LEU A 210 -28.02 -56.40 -19.19
N CYS A 211 -28.09 -56.85 -20.44
CA CYS A 211 -29.29 -56.71 -21.27
C CYS A 211 -30.20 -57.96 -21.24
N GLY A 212 -29.69 -59.11 -20.78
CA GLY A 212 -30.39 -60.40 -20.84
C GLY A 212 -30.55 -60.96 -22.26
N LYS A 213 -30.00 -60.26 -23.28
CA LYS A 213 -29.93 -60.70 -24.67
C LYS A 213 -28.51 -60.47 -25.21
N LYS A 214 -28.07 -61.35 -26.12
CA LYS A 214 -26.80 -61.21 -26.84
C LYS A 214 -26.83 -59.93 -27.71
N PRO A 215 -25.68 -59.29 -27.96
CA PRO A 215 -25.62 -58.15 -28.87
C PRO A 215 -26.08 -58.58 -30.28
N ALA A 216 -27.10 -57.91 -30.79
CA ALA A 216 -27.48 -57.99 -32.20
C ALA A 216 -26.59 -57.01 -32.98
N VAL A 217 -25.96 -57.49 -34.04
CA VAL A 217 -25.12 -56.67 -34.91
C VAL A 217 -25.82 -56.36 -36.23
N ASP A 218 -25.61 -55.17 -36.75
CA ASP A 218 -26.10 -54.74 -38.07
C ASP A 218 -25.25 -55.30 -39.24
N GLU A 219 -25.54 -54.87 -40.47
CA GLU A 219 -24.81 -55.29 -41.68
C GLU A 219 -23.33 -54.89 -41.66
N ASP A 220 -22.99 -53.82 -40.94
CA ASP A 220 -21.63 -53.30 -40.78
C ASP A 220 -20.92 -53.88 -39.54
N GLY A 221 -21.61 -54.72 -38.77
CA GLY A 221 -21.09 -55.42 -37.60
C GLY A 221 -21.22 -54.66 -36.27
N TYR A 222 -21.82 -53.47 -36.26
CA TYR A 222 -21.99 -52.67 -35.03
C TYR A 222 -23.13 -53.23 -34.17
N ALA A 223 -22.88 -53.32 -32.86
CA ALA A 223 -23.89 -53.71 -31.88
C ALA A 223 -24.78 -52.51 -31.52
N GLU A 224 -26.08 -52.77 -31.28
CA GLU A 224 -27.02 -51.78 -30.74
C GLU A 224 -26.53 -51.23 -29.38
N ASP A 225 -26.61 -49.90 -29.15
CA ASP A 225 -26.11 -49.29 -27.92
C ASP A 225 -26.89 -49.79 -26.69
N ILE A 226 -26.16 -50.21 -25.64
CA ILE A 226 -26.72 -50.65 -24.36
C ILE A 226 -27.67 -49.60 -23.76
N GLN A 227 -27.41 -48.31 -23.99
CA GLN A 227 -28.25 -47.23 -23.45
C GLN A 227 -29.65 -47.17 -24.09
N ASP A 228 -29.80 -47.68 -25.32
CA ASP A 228 -31.07 -47.63 -26.05
C ASP A 228 -32.00 -48.82 -25.70
N MET A 229 -31.48 -49.83 -24.99
CA MET A 229 -32.19 -51.04 -24.56
C MET A 229 -33.12 -50.84 -23.34
N GLY A 230 -33.35 -49.60 -22.89
CA GLY A 230 -34.30 -49.27 -21.83
C GLY A 230 -33.83 -49.51 -20.39
N ARG A 231 -32.60 -50.01 -20.17
CA ARG A 231 -31.98 -50.18 -18.85
C ARG A 231 -31.03 -49.03 -18.55
N LYS A 232 -31.18 -48.40 -17.37
CA LYS A 232 -30.27 -47.33 -16.92
C LYS A 232 -28.93 -47.94 -16.49
N VAL A 233 -27.97 -47.96 -17.42
CA VAL A 233 -26.56 -48.35 -17.18
C VAL A 233 -25.70 -47.08 -17.05
N ASN A 234 -24.66 -47.09 -16.22
CA ASN A 234 -23.71 -45.98 -16.14
C ASN A 234 -23.12 -45.70 -17.53
N THR A 235 -23.16 -44.43 -17.95
CA THR A 235 -22.73 -44.02 -19.31
C THR A 235 -21.26 -44.35 -19.59
N VAL A 236 -20.40 -44.33 -18.58
CA VAL A 236 -18.98 -44.68 -18.72
C VAL A 236 -18.84 -46.19 -18.90
N PHE A 237 -19.58 -46.99 -18.13
CA PHE A 237 -19.53 -48.44 -18.24
C PHE A 237 -20.10 -48.93 -19.58
N ALA A 238 -21.22 -48.35 -20.03
CA ALA A 238 -21.77 -48.60 -21.36
C ALA A 238 -20.74 -48.27 -22.46
N ALA A 239 -20.08 -47.12 -22.41
CA ALA A 239 -19.05 -46.75 -23.38
C ALA A 239 -17.84 -47.71 -23.38
N ILE A 240 -17.44 -48.23 -22.21
CA ILE A 240 -16.39 -49.24 -22.11
C ILE A 240 -16.81 -50.53 -22.84
N ILE A 241 -18.05 -51.00 -22.60
CA ILE A 241 -18.57 -52.21 -23.27
C ILE A 241 -18.71 -51.99 -24.77
N MET A 242 -19.25 -50.85 -25.21
CA MET A 242 -19.39 -50.53 -26.64
C MET A 242 -18.02 -50.44 -27.32
N LYS A 243 -17.00 -49.88 -26.66
CA LYS A 243 -15.63 -49.87 -27.19
C LYS A 243 -15.03 -51.28 -27.33
N CYS A 244 -15.36 -52.21 -26.44
CA CYS A 244 -14.99 -53.62 -26.62
C CYS A 244 -15.67 -54.23 -27.87
N LEU A 245 -16.89 -53.81 -28.17
CA LEU A 245 -17.72 -54.30 -29.28
C LEU A 245 -17.46 -53.60 -30.63
N GLU A 246 -16.43 -52.75 -30.74
CA GLU A 246 -16.06 -52.14 -32.01
C GLU A 246 -15.75 -53.21 -33.07
N PRO A 247 -16.33 -53.17 -34.29
CA PRO A 247 -16.10 -54.20 -35.30
C PRO A 247 -14.63 -54.28 -35.72
N ASN A 248 -13.98 -53.12 -35.87
CA ASN A 248 -12.56 -53.03 -36.19
C ASN A 248 -11.70 -53.24 -34.92
N PRO A 249 -10.82 -54.26 -34.87
CA PRO A 249 -9.92 -54.50 -33.74
C PRO A 249 -9.02 -53.31 -33.34
N ASP A 250 -8.66 -52.44 -34.30
CA ASP A 250 -7.81 -51.26 -34.04
C ASP A 250 -8.54 -50.17 -33.23
N ASN A 251 -9.87 -50.16 -33.26
CA ASN A 251 -10.70 -49.22 -32.49
C ASN A 251 -10.98 -49.71 -31.06
N ARG A 252 -10.73 -51.00 -30.78
CA ARG A 252 -10.92 -51.60 -29.45
C ARG A 252 -9.80 -51.18 -28.49
N TYR A 253 -9.91 -51.63 -27.24
CA TYR A 253 -8.76 -51.68 -26.35
C TYR A 253 -7.67 -52.57 -26.95
N GLN A 254 -6.41 -52.12 -26.90
CA GLN A 254 -5.32 -52.87 -27.52
C GLN A 254 -4.74 -53.93 -26.56
N ARG A 255 -4.98 -53.78 -25.25
CA ARG A 255 -4.56 -54.72 -24.21
C ARG A 255 -5.63 -54.85 -23.13
N ALA A 256 -5.77 -56.04 -22.54
CA ALA A 256 -6.65 -56.24 -21.39
C ALA A 256 -6.34 -55.29 -20.22
N ARG A 257 -5.06 -54.93 -20.02
CA ARG A 257 -4.63 -53.99 -18.98
C ARG A 257 -5.21 -52.58 -19.14
N GLU A 258 -5.40 -52.13 -20.38
CA GLU A 258 -6.04 -50.82 -20.67
C GLU A 258 -7.52 -50.86 -20.30
N LEU A 259 -8.22 -51.93 -20.68
CA LEU A 259 -9.61 -52.16 -20.31
C LEU A 259 -9.77 -52.25 -18.79
N LEU A 260 -8.91 -53.00 -18.11
CA LEU A 260 -8.93 -53.10 -16.65
C LEU A 260 -8.78 -51.71 -16.01
N SER A 261 -7.78 -50.94 -16.43
CA SER A 261 -7.57 -49.57 -15.93
C SER A 261 -8.81 -48.69 -16.08
N ASP A 262 -9.51 -48.78 -17.22
CA ASP A 262 -10.75 -48.04 -17.46
C ASP A 262 -11.89 -48.49 -16.54
N LEU A 263 -12.02 -49.79 -16.28
CA LEU A 263 -12.99 -50.35 -15.32
C LEU A 263 -12.68 -49.95 -13.86
N GLU A 264 -11.41 -49.79 -13.49
CA GLU A 264 -11.01 -49.39 -12.12
C GLU A 264 -11.21 -47.89 -11.85
N HIS A 265 -11.00 -47.05 -12.87
CA HIS A 265 -11.01 -45.59 -12.75
C HIS A 265 -12.29 -44.92 -13.30
N MET A 266 -13.40 -45.66 -13.43
CA MET A 266 -14.66 -45.14 -13.99
C MET A 266 -15.15 -43.87 -13.28
N SER A 267 -14.98 -43.77 -11.95
CA SER A 267 -15.42 -42.61 -11.14
C SER A 267 -14.72 -41.31 -11.52
N LEU A 268 -13.46 -41.37 -11.98
CA LEU A 268 -12.69 -40.19 -12.40
C LEU A 268 -13.13 -39.66 -13.77
N LYS A 269 -13.76 -40.51 -14.59
CA LYS A 269 -14.21 -40.17 -15.95
C LYS A 269 -15.64 -39.64 -15.98
N GLU A 270 -16.37 -39.65 -14.86
CA GLU A 270 -17.73 -39.11 -14.80
C GLU A 270 -17.77 -37.59 -15.02
N LYS A 271 -18.70 -37.13 -15.89
CA LYS A 271 -18.93 -35.69 -16.17
C LYS A 271 -19.21 -34.89 -14.89
N ARG A 272 -19.82 -35.51 -13.87
CA ARG A 272 -20.13 -34.91 -12.57
C ARG A 272 -18.87 -34.53 -11.79
N TYR A 273 -17.86 -35.41 -11.78
CA TYR A 273 -16.58 -35.14 -11.12
C TYR A 273 -15.84 -33.96 -11.78
N LYS A 274 -15.80 -33.91 -13.12
CA LYS A 274 -15.19 -32.80 -13.86
C LYS A 274 -15.85 -31.44 -13.55
N ARG A 275 -17.19 -31.39 -13.43
CA ARG A 275 -17.91 -30.17 -13.02
C ARG A 275 -17.59 -29.74 -11.59
N LEU A 276 -17.49 -30.67 -10.65
CA LEU A 276 -17.15 -30.36 -9.26
C LEU A 276 -15.76 -29.72 -9.15
N VAL A 277 -14.76 -30.29 -9.83
CA VAL A 277 -13.39 -29.74 -9.85
C VAL A 277 -13.35 -28.35 -10.49
N LEU A 278 -14.10 -28.12 -11.57
CA LEU A 278 -14.19 -26.80 -12.20
C LEU A 278 -14.82 -25.77 -11.25
N ASN A 279 -15.93 -26.10 -10.59
CA ASN A 279 -16.58 -25.23 -9.63
C ASN A 279 -15.66 -24.91 -8.44
N GLN A 280 -14.93 -25.91 -7.94
CA GLN A 280 -13.96 -25.71 -6.86
C GLN A 280 -12.85 -24.74 -7.29
N LYS A 281 -12.32 -24.88 -8.52
CA LYS A 281 -11.32 -23.93 -9.06
C LYS A 281 -11.86 -22.51 -9.18
N ILE A 282 -13.11 -22.34 -9.65
CA ILE A 282 -13.75 -21.02 -9.76
C ILE A 282 -13.94 -20.40 -8.37
N ILE A 283 -14.42 -21.15 -7.39
CA ILE A 283 -14.59 -20.66 -6.02
C ILE A 283 -13.24 -20.25 -5.43
N THR A 284 -12.20 -21.08 -5.54
CA THR A 284 -10.86 -20.76 -5.03
C THR A 284 -10.29 -19.51 -5.68
N ALA A 285 -10.43 -19.37 -7.01
CA ALA A 285 -10.00 -18.16 -7.73
C ALA A 285 -10.77 -16.92 -7.28
N SER A 286 -12.08 -17.06 -7.05
CA SER A 286 -12.95 -15.97 -6.60
C SER A 286 -12.58 -15.49 -5.19
N VAL A 287 -12.31 -16.42 -4.28
CA VAL A 287 -11.86 -16.13 -2.91
C VAL A 287 -10.47 -15.48 -2.91
N ALA A 288 -9.55 -15.96 -3.76
CA ALA A 288 -8.23 -15.34 -3.92
C ALA A 288 -8.32 -13.90 -4.44
N CYS A 289 -9.14 -13.64 -5.46
CA CYS A 289 -9.39 -12.28 -5.96
C CYS A 289 -10.01 -11.37 -4.89
N LEU A 290 -10.97 -11.88 -4.11
CA LEU A 290 -11.59 -11.10 -3.03
C LEU A 290 -10.57 -10.74 -1.94
N MET A 291 -9.69 -11.66 -1.56
CA MET A 291 -8.62 -11.39 -0.59
C MET A 291 -7.64 -10.32 -1.10
N LEU A 292 -7.25 -10.38 -2.39
CA LEU A 292 -6.40 -9.36 -3.00
C LEU A 292 -7.08 -7.98 -3.04
N LEU A 293 -8.38 -7.93 -3.33
CA LEU A 293 -9.15 -6.69 -3.31
C LEU A 293 -9.20 -6.08 -1.90
N CYS A 294 -9.47 -6.88 -0.87
CA CYS A 294 -9.47 -6.41 0.51
C CYS A 294 -8.09 -5.88 0.94
N ALA A 295 -7.01 -6.57 0.57
CA ALA A 295 -5.65 -6.12 0.84
C ALA A 295 -5.35 -4.78 0.14
N ALA A 296 -5.75 -4.61 -1.12
CA ALA A 296 -5.60 -3.37 -1.85
C ALA A 296 -6.36 -2.21 -1.19
N ILE A 297 -7.60 -2.43 -0.75
CA ILE A 297 -8.39 -1.43 -0.02
C ILE A 297 -7.70 -1.04 1.30
N ALA A 298 -7.18 -2.01 2.05
CA ALA A 298 -6.48 -1.74 3.30
C ALA A 298 -5.20 -0.91 3.09
N VAL A 299 -4.41 -1.23 2.05
CA VAL A 299 -3.21 -0.45 1.69
C VAL A 299 -3.57 0.97 1.26
N MET A 300 -4.59 1.13 0.41
CA MET A 300 -5.08 2.45 0.02
C MET A 300 -5.55 3.27 1.23
N GLY A 301 -6.28 2.65 2.17
CA GLY A 301 -6.69 3.28 3.41
C GLY A 301 -5.50 3.73 4.27
N TYR A 302 -4.51 2.86 4.44
CA TYR A 302 -3.30 3.17 5.20
C TYR A 302 -2.52 4.36 4.60
N LEU A 303 -2.33 4.37 3.28
CA LEU A 303 -1.65 5.47 2.58
C LEU A 303 -2.43 6.78 2.68
N ARG A 304 -3.78 6.70 2.67
CA ARG A 304 -4.65 7.87 2.77
C ARG A 304 -4.59 8.53 4.15
N ILE A 305 -4.56 7.73 5.22
CA ILE A 305 -4.48 8.24 6.60
C ILE A 305 -3.29 9.18 6.76
N GLY A 306 -2.09 8.78 6.32
CA GLY A 306 -0.90 9.63 6.43
C GLY A 306 -1.04 10.97 5.71
N THR A 307 -1.67 10.99 4.53
CA THR A 307 -1.90 12.24 3.78
C THR A 307 -2.93 13.15 4.43
N ASP A 308 -3.99 12.58 5.01
CA ASP A 308 -5.03 13.38 5.67
C ASP A 308 -4.51 13.95 7.00
N THR A 309 -3.74 13.16 7.77
CA THR A 309 -3.02 13.63 8.97
C THR A 309 -2.08 14.79 8.66
N ARG A 310 -1.26 14.68 7.60
CA ARG A 310 -0.35 15.78 7.24
C ARG A 310 -1.08 17.04 6.81
N LYS A 311 -2.17 16.92 6.05
CA LYS A 311 -2.99 18.07 5.63
C LYS A 311 -3.63 18.79 6.82
N GLU A 312 -4.14 18.02 7.79
CA GLU A 312 -4.72 18.59 8.99
C GLU A 312 -3.64 19.31 9.83
N TYR A 313 -2.44 18.72 9.96
CA TYR A 313 -1.29 19.38 10.57
C TYR A 313 -0.92 20.69 9.85
N ASP A 314 -0.78 20.68 8.52
CA ASP A 314 -0.38 21.87 7.75
C ASP A 314 -1.43 23.00 7.86
N ASN A 315 -2.72 22.65 7.97
CA ASN A 315 -3.81 23.59 8.24
C ASN A 315 -3.71 24.19 9.64
N LEU A 316 -3.46 23.37 10.67
CA LEU A 316 -3.26 23.86 12.04
C LEU A 316 -2.08 24.83 12.11
N VAL A 317 -0.94 24.49 11.50
CA VAL A 317 0.24 25.37 11.45
C VAL A 317 -0.04 26.67 10.70
N SER A 318 -0.87 26.63 9.64
CA SER A 318 -1.29 27.84 8.93
C SER A 318 -2.19 28.73 9.80
N GLN A 319 -3.07 28.14 10.60
CA GLN A 319 -3.87 28.88 11.59
C GLN A 319 -2.99 29.44 12.71
N GLU A 320 -1.97 28.72 13.18
CA GLU A 320 -1.00 29.24 14.16
C GLU A 320 -0.32 30.50 13.64
N LYS A 321 0.17 30.47 12.39
CA LYS A 321 0.80 31.64 11.75
C LYS A 321 -0.16 32.83 11.64
N GLN A 322 -1.42 32.56 11.28
CA GLN A 322 -2.44 33.60 11.20
C GLN A 322 -2.72 34.23 12.56
N TYR A 323 -3.01 33.42 13.58
CA TYR A 323 -3.31 33.93 14.92
C TYR A 323 -2.11 34.63 15.56
N LEU A 324 -0.89 34.18 15.27
CA LEU A 324 0.33 34.86 15.69
C LEU A 324 0.43 36.27 15.09
N ALA A 325 0.10 36.43 13.80
CA ALA A 325 0.09 37.75 13.14
C ALA A 325 -1.04 38.67 13.66
N GLU A 326 -2.17 38.10 14.07
CA GLU A 326 -3.29 38.82 14.67
C GLU A 326 -3.08 39.15 16.17
N GLY A 327 -2.03 38.61 16.81
CA GLY A 327 -1.78 38.75 18.25
C GLY A 327 -2.70 37.91 19.14
N ASP A 328 -3.47 36.97 18.58
CA ASP A 328 -4.39 36.08 19.31
C ASP A 328 -3.65 34.83 19.82
N TYR A 329 -2.88 35.01 20.90
CA TYR A 329 -2.04 33.95 21.46
C TYR A 329 -2.84 32.78 22.08
N GLU A 330 -4.08 33.02 22.53
CA GLU A 330 -4.92 31.96 23.10
C GLU A 330 -5.35 30.96 22.03
N LYS A 331 -5.83 31.44 20.87
CA LYS A 331 -6.21 30.54 19.77
C LYS A 331 -5.00 29.86 19.16
N MET A 332 -3.86 30.57 19.07
CA MET A 332 -2.60 29.97 18.62
C MET A 332 -2.23 28.77 19.50
N GLU A 333 -2.30 28.91 20.83
CA GLU A 333 -1.95 27.83 21.77
C GLU A 333 -2.81 26.57 21.56
N VAL A 334 -4.10 26.77 21.28
CA VAL A 334 -5.02 25.66 20.98
C VAL A 334 -4.63 24.94 19.69
N CYS A 335 -4.20 25.67 18.66
CA CYS A 335 -3.73 25.08 17.42
C CYS A 335 -2.41 24.33 17.62
N TYR A 336 -1.45 24.93 18.34
CA TYR A 336 -0.18 24.30 18.69
C TYR A 336 -0.37 22.97 19.42
N GLN A 337 -1.25 22.92 20.43
CA GLN A 337 -1.50 21.69 21.18
C GLN A 337 -2.05 20.59 20.26
N LYS A 338 -2.98 20.93 19.37
CA LYS A 338 -3.53 19.98 18.40
C LYS A 338 -2.49 19.52 17.37
N ALA A 339 -1.66 20.44 16.87
CA ALA A 339 -0.65 20.13 15.89
C ALA A 339 0.47 19.24 16.47
N SER A 340 0.90 19.53 17.70
CA SER A 340 1.90 18.73 18.42
C SER A 340 1.37 17.35 18.83
N ASP A 341 0.09 17.21 19.18
CA ASP A 341 -0.54 15.90 19.42
C ASP A 341 -0.65 15.07 18.12
N LEU A 342 -0.92 15.73 16.99
CA LEU A 342 -1.10 15.10 15.69
C LEU A 342 0.22 14.65 15.05
N MET A 343 1.26 15.48 15.13
CA MET A 343 2.60 15.20 14.59
C MET A 343 3.69 15.70 15.56
N PRO A 344 3.99 14.94 16.64
CA PRO A 344 4.93 15.38 17.68
C PRO A 344 6.38 15.53 17.21
N ASP A 345 6.73 14.94 16.07
CA ASP A 345 8.07 14.91 15.50
C ASP A 345 8.26 15.94 14.36
N SER A 346 7.32 16.87 14.18
CA SER A 346 7.40 17.93 13.15
C SER A 346 7.79 19.26 13.77
N LEU A 347 8.68 20.01 13.11
CA LEU A 347 9.26 21.24 13.64
C LEU A 347 8.30 22.42 13.65
N ASP A 348 7.49 22.59 12.60
CA ASP A 348 6.82 23.86 12.28
C ASP A 348 5.98 24.41 13.44
N ALA A 349 5.16 23.57 14.08
CA ALA A 349 4.28 23.98 15.17
C ALA A 349 5.06 24.42 16.42
N TYR A 350 6.13 23.68 16.77
CA TYR A 350 7.01 24.06 17.87
C TYR A 350 7.75 25.36 17.56
N TYR A 351 8.15 25.58 16.31
CA TYR A 351 8.78 26.85 15.92
C TYR A 351 7.79 28.03 16.02
N GLN A 352 6.52 27.88 15.61
CA GLN A 352 5.51 28.93 15.81
C GLN A 352 5.28 29.24 17.30
N LYS A 353 5.24 28.19 18.14
CA LYS A 353 5.16 28.36 19.59
C LYS A 353 6.35 29.13 20.15
N ALA A 354 7.57 28.79 19.76
CA ALA A 354 8.78 29.51 20.17
C ALA A 354 8.75 30.99 19.72
N LEU A 355 8.35 31.26 18.47
CA LEU A 355 8.18 32.63 17.95
C LEU A 355 7.22 33.45 18.81
N SER A 356 6.10 32.85 19.26
CA SER A 356 5.15 33.57 20.13
C SER A 356 5.74 33.97 21.47
N CYS A 357 6.57 33.13 22.08
CA CYS A 357 7.25 33.46 23.33
C CYS A 357 8.19 34.66 23.12
N SER A 358 8.92 34.67 22.00
CA SER A 358 9.80 35.79 21.63
C SER A 358 9.03 37.10 21.38
N GLN A 359 7.93 37.06 20.63
CA GLN A 359 7.08 38.26 20.38
C GLN A 359 6.47 38.83 21.65
N ARG A 360 6.15 37.97 22.63
CA ARG A 360 5.65 38.37 23.96
C ARG A 360 6.77 38.79 24.92
N GLN A 361 8.00 38.88 24.44
CA GLN A 361 9.21 39.22 25.21
C GLN A 361 9.51 38.23 26.35
N GLN A 362 8.98 37.00 26.26
CA GLN A 362 9.23 35.91 27.20
C GLN A 362 10.47 35.11 26.77
N TYR A 363 11.63 35.78 26.69
CA TYR A 363 12.84 35.22 26.10
C TYR A 363 13.35 33.97 26.85
N GLY A 364 13.23 33.94 28.19
CA GLY A 364 13.67 32.79 28.99
C GLY A 364 12.83 31.54 28.73
N GLU A 365 11.51 31.71 28.69
CA GLU A 365 10.58 30.63 28.34
C GLU A 365 10.81 30.13 26.91
N CYS A 366 11.13 31.03 25.97
CA CYS A 366 11.48 30.67 24.60
C CYS A 366 12.74 29.79 24.54
N ILE A 367 13.81 30.22 25.23
CA ILE A 367 15.08 29.47 25.31
C ILE A 367 14.85 28.07 25.90
N ASP A 368 14.17 27.98 27.04
CA ASP A 368 13.87 26.71 27.71
C ASP A 368 13.03 25.80 26.80
N PHE A 369 12.05 26.37 26.10
CA PHE A 369 11.20 25.63 25.18
C PHE A 369 11.98 25.09 23.97
N ILE A 370 12.80 25.92 23.32
CA ILE A 370 13.64 25.50 22.18
C ILE A 370 14.59 24.38 22.61
N ASN A 371 15.31 24.56 23.72
CA ASN A 371 16.29 23.58 24.20
C ASN A 371 15.61 22.25 24.60
N SER A 372 14.46 22.31 25.26
CA SER A 372 13.80 21.10 25.79
C SER A 372 12.90 20.39 24.77
N LYS A 373 12.15 21.12 23.95
CA LYS A 373 11.11 20.57 23.06
C LYS A 373 11.56 20.42 21.61
N ILE A 374 12.45 21.29 21.13
CA ILE A 374 12.95 21.25 19.75
C ILE A 374 14.29 20.51 19.71
N LEU A 375 15.32 21.07 20.33
CA LEU A 375 16.68 20.51 20.31
C LEU A 375 16.80 19.24 21.17
N GLY A 376 15.96 19.11 22.21
CA GLY A 376 15.87 17.92 23.05
C GLY A 376 15.12 16.74 22.40
N ASN A 377 14.41 16.96 21.28
CA ASN A 377 13.72 15.90 20.54
C ASN A 377 14.64 15.37 19.43
N GLU A 378 15.21 14.18 19.61
CA GLU A 378 16.16 13.58 18.64
C GLU A 378 15.62 13.53 17.21
N LYS A 379 14.31 13.29 17.00
CA LYS A 379 13.75 13.17 15.65
C LYS A 379 13.67 14.51 14.93
N ILE A 380 13.50 15.60 15.68
CA ILE A 380 13.52 16.97 15.14
C ILE A 380 14.98 17.42 15.00
N ALA A 381 15.80 17.22 16.04
CA ALA A 381 17.21 17.62 16.08
C ALA A 381 18.05 16.99 14.95
N ASN A 382 17.75 15.75 14.56
CA ASN A 382 18.45 15.06 13.47
C ASN A 382 18.19 15.67 12.07
N ARG A 383 17.23 16.59 11.93
CA ARG A 383 16.96 17.32 10.67
C ARG A 383 17.66 18.69 10.71
N GLU A 384 18.99 18.67 10.82
CA GLU A 384 19.79 19.88 11.02
C GLU A 384 19.57 20.96 9.95
N GLU A 385 19.28 20.57 8.71
CA GLU A 385 19.02 21.48 7.58
C GLU A 385 17.84 22.45 7.82
N ASP A 386 16.86 22.05 8.65
CA ASP A 386 15.66 22.84 8.93
C ASP A 386 15.80 23.74 10.19
N LEU A 387 16.91 23.63 10.93
CA LEU A 387 17.07 24.26 12.25
C LEU A 387 17.68 25.67 12.21
N ASN A 388 18.06 26.19 11.05
CA ASN A 388 18.71 27.49 10.92
C ASN A 388 17.89 28.62 11.59
N ASN A 389 16.58 28.67 11.34
CA ASN A 389 15.66 29.66 11.91
C ASN A 389 15.48 29.47 13.42
N VAL A 390 15.56 28.22 13.91
CA VAL A 390 15.47 27.91 15.34
C VAL A 390 16.70 28.42 16.07
N TYR A 391 17.89 28.16 15.52
CA TYR A 391 19.14 28.64 16.10
C TYR A 391 19.27 30.16 16.03
N TYR A 392 18.78 30.78 14.96
CA TYR A 392 18.73 32.23 14.86
C TYR A 392 17.80 32.84 15.92
N LEU A 393 16.56 32.32 16.04
CA LEU A 393 15.61 32.75 17.08
C LEU A 393 16.17 32.54 18.50
N LEU A 394 16.89 31.44 18.72
CA LEU A 394 17.55 31.16 19.99
C LEU A 394 18.66 32.20 20.26
N GLY A 395 19.44 32.55 19.24
CA GLY A 395 20.44 33.61 19.29
C GLY A 395 19.85 34.97 19.66
N ASP A 396 18.74 35.34 19.02
CA ASP A 396 17.99 36.58 19.32
C ASP A 396 17.52 36.61 20.77
N CYS A 397 16.96 35.50 21.27
CA CYS A 397 16.49 35.43 22.66
C CYS A 397 17.65 35.58 23.66
N TYR A 398 18.80 34.97 23.41
CA TYR A 398 19.99 35.13 24.26
C TYR A 398 20.55 36.56 24.18
N ALA A 399 20.62 37.16 22.98
CA ALA A 399 21.08 38.53 22.81
C ALA A 399 20.18 39.54 23.55
N LYS A 400 18.86 39.33 23.54
CA LYS A 400 17.91 40.15 24.31
C LYS A 400 18.02 39.96 25.83
N GLN A 401 18.62 38.88 26.29
CA GLN A 401 18.98 38.65 27.70
C GLN A 401 20.41 39.07 28.03
N GLU A 402 21.12 39.71 27.10
CA GLU A 402 22.53 40.10 27.23
C GLU A 402 23.49 38.91 27.44
N ASP A 403 23.05 37.69 27.15
CA ASP A 403 23.89 36.48 27.14
C ASP A 403 24.55 36.32 25.76
N TYR A 404 25.49 37.23 25.47
CA TYR A 404 26.12 37.29 24.16
C TYR A 404 26.97 36.06 23.84
N ALA A 405 27.47 35.33 24.84
CA ALA A 405 28.24 34.11 24.61
C ALA A 405 27.36 33.01 23.99
N ASN A 406 26.17 32.77 24.55
CA ASN A 406 25.23 31.81 23.99
C ASN A 406 24.54 32.32 22.72
N ALA A 407 24.36 33.63 22.59
CA ALA A 407 23.87 34.25 21.35
C ALA A 407 24.83 33.96 20.18
N CYS A 408 26.13 34.24 20.37
CA CYS A 408 27.18 33.96 19.39
C CYS A 408 27.19 32.47 18.97
N ALA A 409 27.17 31.55 19.92
CA ALA A 409 27.16 30.11 19.62
C ALA A 409 25.91 29.68 18.83
N SER A 410 24.76 30.32 19.07
CA SER A 410 23.51 30.03 18.38
C SER A 410 23.51 30.60 16.96
N TYR A 411 23.96 31.85 16.78
CA TYR A 411 24.10 32.45 15.46
C TYR A 411 25.14 31.72 14.59
N GLU A 412 26.25 31.30 15.18
CA GLU A 412 27.26 30.50 14.46
C GLU A 412 26.63 29.22 13.89
N LYS A 413 25.83 28.50 14.66
CA LYS A 413 25.11 27.31 14.18
C LYS A 413 24.09 27.65 13.09
N ALA A 414 23.34 28.74 13.24
CA ALA A 414 22.41 29.19 12.20
C ALA A 414 23.13 29.47 10.87
N LEU A 415 24.33 30.07 10.96
CA LEU A 415 25.19 30.39 9.82
C LEU A 415 25.84 29.16 9.18
N GLN A 416 26.24 28.17 9.99
CA GLN A 416 26.77 26.90 9.48
C GLN A 416 25.73 26.17 8.60
N ILE A 417 24.45 26.26 8.96
CA ILE A 417 23.35 25.64 8.21
C ILE A 417 22.96 26.50 6.99
N ALA A 418 22.85 27.82 7.15
CA ALA A 418 22.46 28.75 6.09
C ALA A 418 23.54 29.83 5.85
N PRO A 419 24.65 29.49 5.17
CA PRO A 419 25.81 30.37 5.03
C PRO A 419 25.59 31.56 4.10
N ASP A 420 24.48 31.59 3.36
CA ASP A 420 24.14 32.65 2.40
C ASP A 420 23.16 33.69 3.00
N ASN A 421 22.74 33.54 4.26
CA ASN A 421 21.81 34.46 4.89
C ASN A 421 22.53 35.68 5.50
N GLY A 422 22.46 36.82 4.82
CA GLY A 422 23.11 38.07 5.24
C GLY A 422 22.68 38.60 6.61
N SER A 423 21.42 38.40 6.99
CA SER A 423 20.91 38.87 8.29
C SER A 423 21.61 38.15 9.46
N TYR A 424 21.98 36.88 9.28
CA TYR A 424 22.68 36.12 10.31
C TYR A 424 24.09 36.64 10.55
N TYR A 425 24.81 37.05 9.50
CA TYR A 425 26.13 37.67 9.65
C TYR A 425 26.07 38.97 10.42
N ARG A 426 25.06 39.81 10.15
CA ARG A 426 24.86 41.07 10.86
C ARG A 426 24.67 40.84 12.36
N ASP A 427 23.66 40.06 12.71
CA ASP A 427 23.26 39.91 14.11
C ASP A 427 24.32 39.12 14.90
N TYR A 428 25.03 38.19 14.23
CA TYR A 428 26.20 37.54 14.80
C TYR A 428 27.35 38.52 15.07
N ALA A 429 27.68 39.39 14.11
CA ALA A 429 28.74 40.38 14.28
C ALA A 429 28.42 41.39 15.39
N ILE A 430 27.16 41.80 15.52
CA ILE A 430 26.69 42.65 16.63
C ILE A 430 26.85 41.92 17.97
N ALA A 431 26.43 40.66 18.07
CA ALA A 431 26.60 39.88 19.30
C ALA A 431 28.08 39.68 19.68
N LEU A 432 28.95 39.42 18.69
CA LEU A 432 30.41 39.32 18.90
C LEU A 432 30.99 40.64 19.41
N ALA A 433 30.60 41.75 18.80
CA ALA A 433 30.97 43.10 19.24
C ALA A 433 30.55 43.37 20.69
N CYS A 434 29.29 43.10 21.03
CA CYS A 434 28.77 43.24 22.40
C CYS A 434 29.46 42.30 23.40
N SER A 435 29.93 41.13 22.96
CA SER A 435 30.75 40.21 23.78
C SER A 435 32.22 40.64 23.96
N GLY A 436 32.64 41.74 23.31
CA GLY A 436 34.01 42.26 23.34
C GLY A 436 34.96 41.66 22.29
N ASN A 437 34.48 40.80 21.39
CA ASN A 437 35.26 40.12 20.36
C ASN A 437 35.25 40.89 19.03
N ILE A 438 35.76 42.12 19.07
CA ILE A 438 35.68 43.10 17.95
C ILE A 438 36.35 42.59 16.68
N GLU A 439 37.54 42.00 16.80
CA GLU A 439 38.30 41.49 15.66
C GLU A 439 37.60 40.31 14.99
N GLU A 440 36.90 39.48 15.76
CA GLU A 440 36.12 38.37 15.22
C GLU A 440 34.87 38.88 14.49
N ALA A 441 34.19 39.90 15.03
CA ALA A 441 33.09 40.57 14.35
C ALA A 441 33.51 41.13 12.98
N LYS A 442 34.67 41.81 12.91
CA LYS A 442 35.26 42.30 11.65
C LYS A 442 35.56 41.19 10.65
N ASN A 443 36.09 40.06 11.13
CA ASN A 443 36.40 38.90 10.29
C ASN A 443 35.13 38.25 9.72
N ILE A 444 34.08 38.12 10.53
CA ILE A 444 32.77 37.60 10.09
C ILE A 444 32.15 38.48 9.01
N LEU A 445 32.18 39.80 9.17
CA LEU A 445 31.70 40.74 8.15
C LEU A 445 32.55 40.71 6.88
N SER A 446 33.87 40.53 6.99
CA SER A 446 34.76 40.35 5.85
C SER A 446 34.46 39.05 5.09
N SER A 447 34.21 37.96 5.82
CA SER A 447 33.78 36.68 5.24
C SER A 447 32.41 36.77 4.55
N ALA A 448 31.48 37.56 5.10
CA ALA A 448 30.19 37.84 4.48
C ALA A 448 30.37 38.48 3.08
N LYS A 449 31.26 39.48 2.98
CA LYS A 449 31.59 40.17 1.71
C LYS A 449 32.20 39.22 0.68
N GLU A 450 33.12 38.36 1.09
CA GLU A 450 33.75 37.37 0.20
C GLU A 450 32.73 36.37 -0.39
N LYS A 451 31.63 36.11 0.32
CA LYS A 451 30.53 35.24 -0.12
C LYS A 451 29.48 35.94 -0.98
N GLY A 452 29.71 37.20 -1.34
CA GLY A 452 28.84 37.95 -2.27
C GLY A 452 27.63 38.61 -1.62
N LEU A 453 27.60 38.73 -0.29
CA LEU A 453 26.66 39.60 0.41
C LEU A 453 27.01 41.07 0.16
N ASP A 454 26.01 41.95 0.13
CA ASP A 454 26.19 43.35 -0.24
C ASP A 454 27.30 44.00 0.61
N SER A 455 28.35 44.45 -0.08
CA SER A 455 29.52 45.05 0.54
C SER A 455 29.17 46.31 1.34
N VAL A 456 28.11 47.02 0.95
CA VAL A 456 27.68 48.26 1.62
C VAL A 456 26.88 47.96 2.87
N GLU A 457 26.03 46.93 2.90
CA GLU A 457 25.35 46.49 4.12
C GLU A 457 26.35 46.02 5.17
N ALA A 458 27.38 45.26 4.77
CA ALA A 458 28.42 44.82 5.71
C ALA A 458 29.29 45.98 6.21
N ASP A 459 29.53 47.01 5.40
CA ASP A 459 30.13 48.27 5.85
C ASP A 459 29.18 48.98 6.85
N TYR A 460 27.89 49.09 6.56
CA TYR A 460 26.91 49.72 7.45
C TYR A 460 26.87 49.07 8.84
N VAL A 461 26.86 47.74 8.90
CA VAL A 461 26.90 46.99 10.17
C VAL A 461 28.19 47.24 10.94
N GLN A 462 29.33 47.36 10.24
CA GLN A 462 30.59 47.75 10.86
C GLN A 462 30.49 49.15 11.51
N GLY A 463 29.78 50.07 10.86
CA GLY A 463 29.45 51.39 11.42
C GLY A 463 28.59 51.30 12.68
N GLU A 464 27.53 50.46 12.69
CA GLU A 464 26.68 50.25 13.87
C GLU A 464 27.46 49.66 15.05
N ILE A 465 28.39 48.74 14.78
CA ILE A 465 29.28 48.16 15.79
C ILE A 465 30.15 49.25 16.43
N LEU A 466 30.80 50.09 15.62
CA LEU A 466 31.66 51.17 16.10
C LEU A 466 30.86 52.24 16.87
N PHE A 467 29.66 52.55 16.40
CA PHE A 467 28.74 53.47 17.09
C PHE A 467 28.41 52.97 18.50
N ASN A 468 28.09 51.67 18.64
CA ASN A 468 27.82 51.05 19.95
C ASN A 468 29.06 50.95 20.84
N MET A 469 30.26 50.98 20.26
CA MET A 469 31.55 51.05 20.97
C MET A 469 31.97 52.47 21.31
N GLU A 470 31.10 53.46 21.06
CA GLU A 470 31.35 54.88 21.27
C GLU A 470 32.47 55.47 20.39
N ASP A 471 32.91 54.76 19.34
CA ASP A 471 33.81 55.31 18.31
C ASP A 471 32.98 56.00 17.21
N TYR A 472 32.37 57.11 17.60
CA TYR A 472 31.44 57.85 16.75
C TYR A 472 32.11 58.45 15.50
N LEU A 473 33.42 58.74 15.57
CA LEU A 473 34.17 59.31 14.46
C LEU A 473 34.38 58.29 13.34
N GLU A 474 34.86 57.09 13.68
CA GLU A 474 35.07 56.03 12.70
C GLU A 474 33.71 55.49 12.19
N ALA A 475 32.72 55.37 13.07
CA ALA A 475 31.35 55.02 12.69
C ALA A 475 30.76 56.00 11.66
N ARG A 476 30.91 57.31 11.90
CA ARG A 476 30.44 58.37 10.99
C ARG A 476 31.08 58.23 9.60
N GLN A 477 32.40 58.04 9.52
CA GLN A 477 33.10 57.89 8.24
C GLN A 477 32.60 56.69 7.45
N ILE A 478 32.28 55.59 8.13
CA ILE A 478 31.71 54.41 7.50
C ILE A 478 30.30 54.69 6.98
N PHE A 479 29.44 55.34 7.75
CA PHE A 479 28.09 55.68 7.31
C PHE A 479 28.09 56.67 6.13
N GLU A 480 28.95 57.69 6.15
CA GLU A 480 29.17 58.60 5.01
C GLU A 480 29.63 57.82 3.76
N ALA A 481 30.58 56.90 3.91
CA ALA A 481 31.00 56.04 2.81
C ALA A 481 29.88 55.10 2.31
N CYS A 482 28.94 54.70 3.16
CA CYS A 482 27.77 53.91 2.76
C CYS A 482 26.80 54.74 1.93
N ILE A 483 26.55 56.00 2.31
CA ILE A 483 25.71 56.94 1.57
C ILE A 483 26.21 57.10 0.13
N ASP A 484 27.53 57.28 -0.04
CA ASP A 484 28.15 57.47 -1.36
C ASP A 484 28.11 56.22 -2.25
N LYS A 485 28.18 55.02 -1.65
CA LYS A 485 28.34 53.76 -2.39
C LYS A 485 27.03 53.05 -2.71
N THR A 486 25.99 53.24 -1.90
CA THR A 486 24.73 52.53 -2.09
C THR A 486 23.79 53.26 -3.05
N GLU A 487 23.09 52.49 -3.89
CA GLU A 487 21.95 52.97 -4.66
C GLU A 487 20.62 52.59 -3.99
N ASP A 488 20.66 51.77 -2.93
CA ASP A 488 19.47 51.37 -2.17
C ASP A 488 18.99 52.52 -1.28
N SER A 489 17.77 52.99 -1.53
CA SER A 489 17.19 54.13 -0.82
C SER A 489 16.97 53.88 0.68
N TYR A 490 16.71 52.63 1.10
CA TYR A 490 16.52 52.27 2.50
C TYR A 490 17.85 52.24 3.26
N VAL A 491 18.89 51.64 2.68
CA VAL A 491 20.24 51.63 3.27
C VAL A 491 20.80 53.05 3.34
N LYS A 492 20.57 53.85 2.29
CA LYS A 492 20.96 55.27 2.26
C LYS A 492 20.26 56.09 3.34
N MET A 493 18.94 55.96 3.48
CA MET A 493 18.15 56.58 4.56
C MET A 493 18.72 56.22 5.94
N ARG A 494 18.94 54.93 6.20
CA ARG A 494 19.48 54.42 7.47
C ARG A 494 20.88 54.97 7.75
N ALA A 495 21.73 55.08 6.74
CA ALA A 495 23.06 55.65 6.88
C ALA A 495 23.01 57.15 7.20
N TYR A 496 22.14 57.92 6.55
CA TYR A 496 21.92 59.34 6.89
C TYR A 496 21.47 59.55 8.34
N ILE A 497 20.49 58.76 8.81
CA ILE A 497 20.00 58.82 10.20
C ILE A 497 21.13 58.47 11.18
N MET A 498 21.92 57.43 10.91
CA MET A 498 23.02 57.05 11.80
C MET A 498 24.16 58.07 11.80
N THR A 499 24.48 58.69 10.66
CA THR A 499 25.42 59.82 10.58
C THR A 499 24.92 61.00 11.42
N ALA A 500 23.63 61.34 11.34
CA ALA A 500 23.01 62.38 12.19
C ALA A 500 23.15 62.05 13.69
N ARG A 501 22.95 60.79 14.08
CA ARG A 501 23.14 60.34 15.47
C ARG A 501 24.60 60.40 15.92
N CYS A 502 25.57 60.11 15.03
CA CYS A 502 26.98 60.32 15.33
C CYS A 502 27.25 61.80 15.64
N ILE A 503 26.69 62.72 14.84
CA ILE A 503 26.81 64.17 15.07
C ILE A 503 26.27 64.53 16.46
N ASP A 504 25.07 64.09 16.82
CA ASP A 504 24.47 64.34 18.14
C ASP A 504 25.34 63.86 19.32
N LYS A 505 26.09 62.76 19.13
CA LYS A 505 26.99 62.19 20.14
C LYS A 505 28.35 62.89 20.21
N MET A 506 28.81 63.43 19.09
CA MET A 506 30.13 64.05 18.96
C MET A 506 30.12 65.54 19.30
N GLU A 507 29.08 66.27 18.90
CA GLU A 507 28.95 67.71 19.06
C GLU A 507 27.61 68.07 19.70
N SER A 508 27.65 68.92 20.74
CA SER A 508 26.44 69.39 21.42
C SER A 508 26.22 70.89 21.23
N GLY A 509 24.96 71.29 21.19
CA GLY A 509 24.53 72.68 20.98
C GLY A 509 24.41 73.08 19.51
N THR A 510 24.18 74.37 19.28
CA THR A 510 23.71 74.93 17.99
C THR A 510 24.55 74.55 16.76
N THR A 511 25.87 74.36 16.90
CA THR A 511 26.73 73.94 15.79
C THR A 511 26.41 72.53 15.31
N GLY A 512 26.25 71.57 16.23
CA GLY A 512 25.89 70.18 15.91
C GLY A 512 24.48 70.09 15.33
N THR A 513 23.53 70.85 15.90
CA THR A 513 22.16 70.94 15.38
C THR A 513 22.13 71.47 13.94
N GLN A 514 22.93 72.48 13.61
CA GLN A 514 23.02 73.02 12.24
C GLN A 514 23.67 72.05 11.26
N GLU A 515 24.70 71.31 11.67
CA GLU A 515 25.32 70.27 10.84
C GLU A 515 24.34 69.12 10.56
N LYS A 516 23.63 68.65 11.58
CA LYS A 516 22.58 67.63 11.48
C LYS A 516 21.46 68.07 10.52
N ILE A 517 20.96 69.29 10.65
CA ILE A 517 19.94 69.84 9.75
C ILE A 517 20.44 69.82 8.30
N ARG A 518 21.66 70.29 8.03
CA ARG A 518 22.21 70.35 6.67
C ARG A 518 22.30 68.95 6.05
N LEU A 519 22.75 67.96 6.83
CA LEU A 519 22.84 66.56 6.38
C LEU A 519 21.46 65.99 6.04
N LEU A 520 20.45 66.24 6.88
CA LEU A 520 19.10 65.73 6.68
C LEU A 520 18.36 66.46 5.55
N GLU A 521 18.62 67.75 5.33
CA GLU A 521 18.12 68.51 4.16
C GLU A 521 18.72 67.96 2.84
N GLU A 522 19.99 67.53 2.86
CA GLU A 522 20.63 66.84 1.73
C GLU A 522 19.98 65.48 1.48
N ALA A 523 19.77 64.70 2.53
CA ALA A 523 19.09 63.42 2.47
C ALA A 523 17.64 63.53 1.92
N GLU A 524 16.89 64.55 2.35
CA GLU A 524 15.54 64.82 1.83
C GLU A 524 15.53 65.07 0.32
N GLN A 525 16.53 65.78 -0.21
CA GLN A 525 16.63 66.08 -1.64
C GLN A 525 17.02 64.86 -2.48
N GLU A 526 17.85 63.98 -1.92
CA GLU A 526 18.34 62.79 -2.62
C GLU A 526 17.36 61.61 -2.57
N LEU A 527 16.57 61.48 -1.50
CA LEU A 527 15.68 60.34 -1.28
C LEU A 527 14.27 60.61 -1.83
N SER A 528 13.76 59.69 -2.66
CA SER A 528 12.40 59.78 -3.23
C SER A 528 11.50 58.64 -2.73
N GLY A 529 10.22 58.92 -2.48
CA GLY A 529 9.24 57.93 -2.02
C GLY A 529 9.42 57.50 -0.55
N ASP A 530 9.17 56.22 -0.26
CA ASP A 530 9.11 55.64 1.10
C ASP A 530 10.43 55.74 1.89
N GLY A 531 11.57 55.88 1.19
CA GLY A 531 12.89 56.05 1.81
C GLY A 531 13.12 57.43 2.43
N ASN A 532 12.16 58.35 2.34
CA ASN A 532 12.29 59.71 2.88
C ASN A 532 11.69 59.84 4.29
N ILE A 533 10.74 59.00 4.70
CA ILE A 533 9.96 59.20 5.96
C ILE A 533 10.84 59.35 7.19
N GLY A 534 11.72 58.39 7.46
CA GLY A 534 12.55 58.42 8.66
C GLY A 534 13.52 59.61 8.68
N VAL A 535 13.93 60.08 7.50
CA VAL A 535 14.73 61.30 7.36
C VAL A 535 13.88 62.54 7.60
N LEU A 536 12.64 62.60 7.10
CA LEU A 536 11.70 63.69 7.34
C LEU A 536 11.34 63.80 8.82
N GLU A 537 11.13 62.68 9.51
CA GLU A 537 10.86 62.65 10.96
C GLU A 537 12.05 63.19 11.77
N GLU A 538 13.26 62.69 11.50
CA GLU A 538 14.48 63.16 12.16
C GLU A 538 14.79 64.62 11.81
N LEU A 539 14.47 65.07 10.59
CA LEU A 539 14.62 66.47 10.16
C LEU A 539 13.61 67.38 10.86
N ALA A 540 12.35 66.95 10.96
CA ALA A 540 11.32 67.67 11.68
C ALA A 540 11.68 67.80 13.17
N GLN A 541 12.22 66.73 13.78
CA GLN A 541 12.72 66.78 15.15
C GLN A 541 13.92 67.73 15.29
N ALA A 542 14.88 67.68 14.37
CA ALA A 542 16.03 68.59 14.39
C ALA A 542 15.61 70.06 14.26
N TYR A 543 14.57 70.36 13.45
CA TYR A 543 13.96 71.69 13.39
C TYR A 543 13.22 72.05 14.69
N CYS A 544 12.51 71.12 15.32
CA CYS A 544 11.89 71.37 16.64
C CYS A 544 12.93 71.73 17.70
N ASP A 545 14.04 70.99 17.74
CA ASP A 545 15.14 71.20 18.69
C ASP A 545 15.80 72.57 18.45
N ALA A 546 16.06 72.93 17.19
CA ALA A 546 16.56 74.25 16.82
C ALA A 546 15.58 75.39 17.17
N GLY A 547 14.27 75.15 17.03
CA GLY A 547 13.23 76.09 17.45
C GLY A 547 13.22 76.31 18.96
N ALA A 548 13.39 75.25 19.74
CA ALA A 548 13.46 75.32 21.20
C ALA A 548 14.70 76.09 21.70
N GLU A 549 15.78 76.14 20.91
CA GLU A 549 16.97 76.94 21.18
C GLU A 549 16.77 78.46 20.91
N GLY A 550 15.62 78.87 20.36
CA GLY A 550 15.18 80.27 20.34
C GLY A 550 14.96 80.91 18.97
N ASP A 551 14.84 80.13 17.89
CA ASP A 551 14.48 80.63 16.56
C ASP A 551 13.17 79.99 16.05
N ASP A 552 12.07 80.72 16.25
CA ASP A 552 10.71 80.31 15.89
C ASP A 552 10.52 80.00 14.39
N THR A 553 11.46 80.43 13.52
CA THR A 553 11.39 80.12 12.08
C THR A 553 11.57 78.63 11.80
N TYR A 554 12.26 77.89 12.67
CA TYR A 554 12.40 76.44 12.53
C TYR A 554 11.12 75.67 12.84
N TYR A 555 10.25 76.17 13.72
CA TYR A 555 8.94 75.55 13.92
C TYR A 555 8.08 75.60 12.65
N GLN A 556 8.18 76.68 11.86
CA GLN A 556 7.50 76.75 10.56
C GLN A 556 8.06 75.73 9.57
N LYS A 557 9.38 75.53 9.54
CA LYS A 557 10.00 74.48 8.72
C LYS A 557 9.57 73.08 9.16
N ALA A 558 9.52 72.81 10.47
CA ALA A 558 9.03 71.53 11.00
C ALA A 558 7.57 71.26 10.58
N ILE A 559 6.70 72.29 10.62
CA ILE A 559 5.31 72.21 10.14
C ILE A 559 5.25 71.85 8.65
N GLU A 560 6.10 72.44 7.81
CA GLU A 560 6.16 72.13 6.37
C GLU A 560 6.54 70.66 6.14
N ILE A 561 7.50 70.14 6.89
CA ILE A 561 7.92 68.73 6.82
C ILE A 561 6.80 67.79 7.27
N PHE A 562 6.12 68.06 8.39
CA PHE A 562 4.99 67.23 8.83
C PHE A 562 3.81 67.24 7.83
N LYS A 563 3.53 68.39 7.20
CA LYS A 563 2.55 68.46 6.09
C LYS A 563 2.97 67.64 4.88
N GLN A 564 4.28 67.57 4.62
CA GLN A 564 4.82 66.73 3.56
C GLN A 564 4.61 65.25 3.86
N ILE A 565 4.85 64.81 5.11
CA ILE A 565 4.56 63.45 5.58
C ILE A 565 3.05 63.14 5.42
N GLU A 566 2.18 64.07 5.84
CA GLU A 566 0.72 63.94 5.73
C GLU A 566 0.26 63.80 4.26
N LYS A 567 0.77 64.65 3.37
CA LYS A 567 0.42 64.64 1.94
C LYS A 567 0.81 63.34 1.25
N GLN A 568 1.85 62.67 1.73
CA GLN A 568 2.28 61.39 1.19
C GLN A 568 1.41 60.22 1.72
N GLY A 569 0.43 60.48 2.59
CA GLY A 569 -0.48 59.47 3.14
C GLY A 569 0.17 58.63 4.23
N MET A 570 1.24 59.13 4.84
CA MET A 570 2.08 58.40 5.80
C MET A 570 1.96 58.95 7.21
N SER A 571 0.92 59.73 7.48
CA SER A 571 0.63 60.27 8.81
C SER A 571 0.06 59.18 9.71
N ASP A 572 0.63 59.08 10.91
CA ASP A 572 0.07 58.32 12.01
C ASP A 572 -0.37 59.25 13.15
N TYR A 573 -0.86 58.65 14.24
CA TYR A 573 -1.32 59.37 15.41
C TYR A 573 -0.25 60.34 15.95
N ASP A 574 1.01 59.87 16.06
CA ASP A 574 2.08 60.65 16.67
C ASP A 574 2.53 61.81 15.75
N THR A 575 2.50 61.59 14.44
CA THR A 575 2.74 62.63 13.41
C THR A 575 1.71 63.76 13.49
N GLU A 576 0.41 63.42 13.50
CA GLU A 576 -0.67 64.43 13.62
C GLU A 576 -0.62 65.13 14.97
N TYR A 577 -0.31 64.39 16.04
CA TYR A 577 -0.19 64.94 17.39
C TYR A 577 0.95 65.96 17.48
N ASN A 578 2.13 65.61 16.96
CA ASN A 578 3.30 66.50 16.92
C ASN A 578 3.01 67.75 16.08
N LEU A 579 2.31 67.62 14.96
CA LEU A 579 1.87 68.75 14.15
C LEU A 579 0.92 69.68 14.93
N ALA A 580 -0.01 69.13 15.72
CA ALA A 580 -0.90 69.94 16.57
C ALA A 580 -0.13 70.70 17.67
N VAL A 581 0.88 70.08 18.28
CA VAL A 581 1.76 70.73 19.25
C VAL A 581 2.55 71.87 18.59
N LEU A 582 3.07 71.65 17.38
CA LEU A 582 3.79 72.67 16.63
C LEU A 582 2.92 73.87 16.27
N TYR A 583 1.68 73.63 15.80
CA TYR A 583 0.72 74.71 15.59
C TYR A 583 0.46 75.52 16.87
N GLN A 584 0.40 74.83 18.02
CA GLN A 584 0.24 75.48 19.32
C GLN A 584 1.44 76.37 19.67
N ASN A 585 2.67 75.91 19.43
CA ASN A 585 3.90 76.65 19.67
C ASN A 585 4.04 77.90 18.80
N VAL A 586 3.59 77.84 17.53
CA VAL A 586 3.58 79.01 16.63
C VAL A 586 2.33 79.91 16.79
N GLY A 587 1.43 79.57 17.72
CA GLY A 587 0.22 80.34 18.02
C GLY A 587 -0.95 80.14 17.05
N ASP A 588 -0.90 79.12 16.18
CA ASP A 588 -1.98 78.76 15.26
C ASP A 588 -3.00 77.81 15.91
N TYR A 589 -3.75 78.36 16.87
CA TYR A 589 -4.71 77.57 17.64
C TYR A 589 -5.88 77.00 16.81
N SER A 590 -6.12 77.53 15.61
CA SER A 590 -7.19 77.04 14.73
C SER A 590 -6.82 75.70 14.12
N ASN A 591 -5.63 75.62 13.49
CA ASN A 591 -5.16 74.39 12.90
C ASN A 591 -4.83 73.33 13.96
N ALA A 592 -4.29 73.73 15.12
CA ALA A 592 -4.09 72.81 16.25
C ALA A 592 -5.39 72.12 16.69
N ALA A 593 -6.50 72.87 16.78
CA ALA A 593 -7.80 72.32 17.17
C ALA A 593 -8.38 71.38 16.11
N GLU A 594 -8.25 71.74 14.83
CA GLU A 594 -8.73 70.92 13.71
C GLU A 594 -7.97 69.59 13.61
N THR A 595 -6.64 69.62 13.75
CA THR A 595 -5.81 68.41 13.77
C THR A 595 -6.21 67.49 14.93
N LEU A 596 -6.33 68.00 16.16
CA LEU A 596 -6.74 67.18 17.31
C LEU A 596 -8.16 66.61 17.18
N ASP A 597 -9.11 67.33 16.58
CA ASP A 597 -10.46 66.83 16.30
C ASP A 597 -10.46 65.72 15.23
N ASN A 598 -9.58 65.83 14.23
CA ASN A 598 -9.38 64.78 13.23
C ASN A 598 -8.74 63.53 13.85
N ILE A 599 -7.75 63.69 14.75
CA ILE A 599 -7.16 62.57 15.49
C ILE A 599 -8.26 61.79 16.24
N LEU A 600 -9.15 62.49 16.96
CA LEU A 600 -10.25 61.84 17.69
C LEU A 600 -11.21 61.07 16.76
N LYS A 601 -11.49 61.59 15.56
CA LYS A 601 -12.37 60.92 14.59
C LYS A 601 -11.73 59.68 13.97
N THR A 602 -10.43 59.75 13.71
CA THR A 602 -9.68 58.72 12.99
C THR A 602 -9.21 57.60 13.91
N TYR A 603 -8.64 57.94 15.06
CA TYR A 603 -8.00 56.99 15.98
C TYR A 603 -8.83 56.67 17.24
N GLY A 604 -9.89 57.45 17.50
CA GLY A 604 -10.75 57.28 18.67
C GLY A 604 -10.27 58.07 19.88
N GLU A 605 -10.80 57.74 21.06
CA GLU A 605 -10.48 58.44 22.31
C GLU A 605 -9.13 57.97 22.90
N ASP A 606 -8.14 58.86 22.96
CA ASP A 606 -6.82 58.65 23.60
C ASP A 606 -6.57 59.78 24.63
N TYR A 607 -6.01 59.44 25.80
CA TYR A 607 -5.75 60.43 26.85
C TYR A 607 -4.77 61.52 26.39
N ARG A 608 -3.80 61.19 25.53
CA ARG A 608 -2.83 62.13 24.97
C ARG A 608 -3.51 63.18 24.12
N THR A 609 -4.51 62.81 23.30
CA THR A 609 -5.26 63.78 22.48
C THR A 609 -6.03 64.75 23.37
N TYR A 610 -6.73 64.25 24.39
CA TYR A 610 -7.45 65.09 25.35
C TYR A 610 -6.52 65.95 26.21
N LYS A 611 -5.32 65.45 26.55
CA LYS A 611 -4.25 66.22 27.21
C LYS A 611 -3.86 67.42 26.36
N SER A 612 -3.58 67.21 25.07
CA SER A 612 -3.21 68.29 24.15
C SER A 612 -4.37 69.27 23.90
N LEU A 613 -5.61 68.80 23.80
CA LEU A 613 -6.81 69.66 23.75
C LEU A 613 -6.97 70.53 25.00
N ALA A 614 -6.66 69.99 26.18
CA ALA A 614 -6.66 70.76 27.41
C ALA A 614 -5.56 71.85 27.39
N TYR A 615 -4.32 71.50 27.04
CA TYR A 615 -3.24 72.49 26.89
C TYR A 615 -3.55 73.56 25.83
N LEU A 616 -4.18 73.17 24.72
CA LEU A 616 -4.62 74.08 23.67
C LEU A 616 -5.64 75.09 24.20
N GLU A 617 -6.68 74.60 24.88
CA GLU A 617 -7.73 75.46 25.41
C GLU A 617 -7.19 76.35 26.53
N ALA A 618 -6.31 75.84 27.40
CA ALA A 618 -5.65 76.64 28.42
C ALA A 618 -4.82 77.79 27.81
N SER A 619 -4.03 77.49 26.77
CA SER A 619 -3.22 78.47 26.04
C SER A 619 -4.08 79.51 25.34
N LYS A 620 -5.16 79.08 24.68
CA LYS A 620 -6.14 79.95 24.03
C LYS A 620 -6.82 80.89 25.03
N GLN A 621 -7.28 80.39 26.17
CA GLN A 621 -7.89 81.23 27.19
C GLN A 621 -6.88 82.20 27.82
N ASN A 622 -5.63 81.78 27.99
CA ASN A 622 -4.59 82.66 28.51
C ASN A 622 -4.23 83.81 27.54
N SER A 623 -4.43 83.62 26.24
CA SER A 623 -4.25 84.67 25.22
C SER A 623 -5.36 85.74 25.23
N LEU A 624 -6.50 85.46 25.87
CA LEU A 624 -7.63 86.38 25.97
C LEU A 624 -7.52 87.29 27.20
N ALA A 625 -8.18 88.46 27.13
CA ALA A 625 -8.37 89.35 28.28
C ALA A 625 -9.11 88.62 29.41
N VAL A 626 -8.75 88.91 30.66
CA VAL A 626 -9.17 88.16 31.86
C VAL A 626 -10.69 88.01 31.98
N ASP A 627 -11.45 89.03 31.60
CA ASP A 627 -12.92 89.09 31.64
C ASP A 627 -13.61 88.25 30.55
N LEU A 628 -12.87 87.81 29.53
CA LEU A 628 -13.38 87.00 28.43
C LEU A 628 -12.99 85.52 28.52
N ARG A 629 -12.20 85.14 29.55
CA ARG A 629 -11.70 83.78 29.71
C ARG A 629 -12.81 82.84 30.19
N ASN A 630 -12.91 81.66 29.58
CA ASN A 630 -13.80 80.59 30.01
C ASN A 630 -13.06 79.24 29.94
N TYR A 631 -12.71 78.69 31.10
CA TYR A 631 -11.96 77.44 31.19
C TYR A 631 -12.86 76.18 31.24
N SER A 632 -14.18 76.30 31.09
CA SER A 632 -15.11 75.14 31.19
C SER A 632 -14.69 73.98 30.29
N LYS A 633 -14.33 74.28 29.03
CA LYS A 633 -13.85 73.28 28.06
C LYS A 633 -12.49 72.68 28.43
N PHE A 634 -11.57 73.49 28.93
CA PHE A 634 -10.30 73.00 29.47
C PHE A 634 -10.56 71.96 30.56
N GLY A 635 -11.51 72.23 31.46
CA GLY A 635 -11.86 71.31 32.52
C GLY A 635 -12.55 70.02 32.04
N GLU A 636 -13.38 70.10 31.00
CA GLU A 636 -13.98 68.92 30.35
C GLU A 636 -12.90 68.02 29.73
N TYR A 637 -11.97 68.61 28.96
CA TYR A 637 -10.88 67.86 28.32
C TYR A 637 -9.92 67.26 29.35
N TYR A 638 -9.55 68.01 30.40
CA TYR A 638 -8.72 67.48 31.48
C TYR A 638 -9.36 66.25 32.15
N LYS A 639 -10.64 66.32 32.53
CA LYS A 639 -11.33 65.19 33.19
C LYS A 639 -11.36 63.96 32.31
N LYS A 640 -11.57 64.16 31.00
CA LYS A 640 -11.58 63.07 30.02
C LYS A 640 -10.19 62.46 29.84
N ALA A 641 -9.15 63.29 29.78
CA ALA A 641 -7.76 62.85 29.75
C ALA A 641 -7.41 62.04 31.00
N ASP A 642 -7.75 62.53 32.19
CA ASP A 642 -7.51 61.83 33.46
C ASP A 642 -8.26 60.49 33.53
N GLU A 643 -9.54 60.44 33.15
CA GLU A 643 -10.31 59.18 33.15
C GLU A 643 -9.66 58.11 32.27
N LEU A 644 -9.18 58.48 31.07
CA LEU A 644 -8.52 57.57 30.14
C LEU A 644 -7.12 57.18 30.66
N TYR A 645 -6.34 58.14 31.17
CA TYR A 645 -5.03 57.90 31.74
C TYR A 645 -5.07 56.92 32.92
N GLN A 646 -6.06 57.04 33.81
CA GLN A 646 -6.23 56.11 34.95
C GLN A 646 -6.64 54.69 34.52
N LYS A 647 -7.30 54.53 33.37
CA LYS A 647 -7.61 53.19 32.82
C LYS A 647 -6.36 52.51 32.24
N GLU A 648 -5.44 53.28 31.68
CA GLU A 648 -4.18 52.78 31.11
C GLU A 648 -3.04 52.64 32.15
N SER A 649 -3.02 53.44 33.21
CA SER A 649 -1.95 53.45 34.22
C SER A 649 -1.90 52.22 35.15
N ALA A 650 -2.90 51.33 35.09
CA ALA A 650 -2.82 50.00 35.71
C ALA A 650 -1.63 49.16 35.20
N SER A 651 -1.00 49.58 34.10
CA SER A 651 0.26 49.09 33.54
C SER A 651 1.35 50.19 33.51
N ASN A 652 1.92 50.56 34.67
CA ASN A 652 3.24 51.21 34.84
C ASN A 652 3.66 52.33 33.84
N ALA A 653 2.84 53.37 33.61
CA ALA A 653 3.26 54.55 32.82
C ALA A 653 3.24 55.84 33.67
N ASN A 654 4.39 56.52 33.79
CA ASN A 654 4.53 57.79 34.50
C ASN A 654 4.64 58.94 33.47
N ASP A 655 3.62 59.79 33.32
CA ASP A 655 3.59 60.91 32.34
C ASP A 655 3.66 62.27 33.07
N ALA A 656 4.83 62.92 33.01
CA ALA A 656 5.09 64.20 33.68
C ALA A 656 4.23 65.37 33.14
N ASP A 657 3.76 65.30 31.90
CA ASP A 657 2.90 66.35 31.34
C ASP A 657 1.46 66.22 31.81
N MET A 658 1.01 65.02 32.22
CA MET A 658 -0.27 64.85 32.92
C MET A 658 -0.21 65.41 34.35
N GLU A 659 0.92 65.25 35.05
CA GLU A 659 1.13 65.87 36.38
C GLU A 659 1.08 67.40 36.28
N ARG A 660 1.79 68.00 35.31
CA ARG A 660 1.73 69.44 35.04
C ARG A 660 0.33 69.91 34.68
N LEU A 661 -0.41 69.11 33.90
CA LEU A 661 -1.78 69.44 33.52
C LEU A 661 -2.73 69.39 34.73
N GLN A 662 -2.51 68.45 35.66
CA GLN A 662 -3.23 68.39 36.93
C GLN A 662 -2.96 69.61 37.79
N GLU A 663 -1.70 70.08 37.88
CA GLU A 663 -1.37 71.32 38.58
C GLU A 663 -2.07 72.54 37.96
N LEU A 664 -2.07 72.65 36.62
CA LEU A 664 -2.79 73.70 35.89
C LEU A 664 -4.30 73.63 36.14
N TYR A 665 -4.88 72.43 36.20
CA TYR A 665 -6.28 72.24 36.51
C TYR A 665 -6.61 72.70 37.93
N GLN A 666 -5.80 72.32 38.92
CA GLN A 666 -5.99 72.74 40.30
C GLN A 666 -5.85 74.25 40.45
N GLN A 667 -4.89 74.88 39.78
CA GLN A 667 -4.76 76.33 39.75
C GLN A 667 -6.00 77.01 39.15
N ALA A 668 -6.58 76.45 38.09
CA ALA A 668 -7.81 76.98 37.51
C ALA A 668 -9.01 76.85 38.47
N VAL A 669 -9.11 75.76 39.24
CA VAL A 669 -10.13 75.58 40.28
C VAL A 669 -9.95 76.59 41.43
N ASP A 670 -8.73 76.71 41.96
CA ASP A 670 -8.41 77.58 43.10
C ASP A 670 -8.64 79.07 42.77
N ASN A 671 -8.39 79.46 41.53
CA ASN A 671 -8.63 80.81 41.03
C ASN A 671 -10.09 81.06 40.59
N GLY A 672 -10.98 80.06 40.71
CA GLY A 672 -12.40 80.18 40.34
C GLY A 672 -12.63 80.35 38.83
N TRP A 673 -11.71 79.85 38.01
CA TRP A 673 -11.79 79.90 36.54
C TRP A 673 -12.64 78.77 35.94
N LEU A 674 -12.94 77.74 36.73
CA LEU A 674 -13.65 76.50 36.36
C LEU A 674 -15.00 76.33 37.08
#